data_AF-A0A6G1KXD8-F1
#
_entry.id   AF-A0A6G1KXD8-F1
#
_cell.length_a   1.000
_cell.length_b   1.000
_cell.length_c   1.000
_cell.angle_alpha   90.00
_cell.angle_beta   90.00
_cell.angle_gamma   90.00
#
_symmetry.space_group_name_H-M   'P 1'
#
loop_
_entity.id
_entity.type
_entity.pdbx_description
1 polymer ?
#
loop_
_entity_poly.entity_id
_entity_poly.type
_entity_poly.pdbx_seq_one_letter_code
_entity_poly.pdbx_strand_id
1 'polypeptide(L)'
;MQHGALTPLGRQSRSVLLSIRSKRPPYQSHSVPSSASSRLRCLRLGVRYYEGVAAALAETLPVWPEEAQALSDEPANEEHVKASSSSGAPARTRTRHDHITEALKCTPHRHALPATGSATKLDLSHVNLRQRLIPGTSSTTIIEGPKDPQSSPDTRSNLSLLSLLAKYIRHVDGAPSQTPPLFSQPEEDYITSKGYSLEDIRVWAGFITAGPSYQAATRLLDRITSSHHRSPPLHLLLYFLRRPYLSASALRQLITAAHHLVEQHTSVDQARPLPENAVMILFVRLVRHAREVWPPVLDDIAALLIRALQAVQINHQKPSHDQRSRLIYIYNTAMHLLSLPTAAQPFKDAAIQEAAIVRVLRSMSEYQPPLLIDRQGYRAVVRVQIAQSKTSSEQEWAELQALSWPPWKQERTAVDADITAEDHGRSKASHTLQRMREAGYTPDTWAAVAQLYSGWDTDGTPTVQSRALMGSSMVPYRTEHSIWAARIATTRTGQEAWAAYLAYEDTGLGPDAQVNFAIVRKLSEEDKRGRPQDPSLTTKRDTSRRARLFPGDQREVAPLPPSVHLYTYTRTSVPSVDTLFRQLIDRGVYIDPYTLALAIENAASLQHGIWYLRVGSRGEDIKRALLLGDPMPQPSAMPSPLFSAFIRLLCRYPNVNLSKVMADQSELSKLSSIQPMLLQGHELNPLHPLVHAIELLSLFRPTSPVPWVNILRAMSSTPAGEDPAGMFTRAKCSMVALSFVNHILSLMRETHVDINEVQLLHICQAVENMAVACWRLTKYKVKSALEQEPHLGSFKLDTIRDAYQAIEHASDTSKYVKNLLTELVGGVDRHAALATDTASSQNFALPRLLYCPSPVLLHAHIRALGWLGDYNGLLDLTRSMVAHQHKLGEQRKRDRNAEDLMSLSIQALRVFLERRWLPVKSSGDSAEQASDAARQNDVLTRLETPAPVEIVEEVERLVNSVDDWPSWPDEEEMAKYCRNERFRELEKMYMA
;
A
#
# COMPACT_ATOMS: atom_id res chain seq x y z
N MET A 1 0.43 11.83 -43.79
CA MET A 1 1.52 10.96 -44.31
C MET A 1 0.94 9.57 -44.53
N GLN A 2 1.00 9.07 -45.76
CA GLN A 2 0.47 7.76 -46.17
C GLN A 2 1.19 6.63 -45.42
N HIS A 3 0.41 5.63 -45.01
CA HIS A 3 0.84 4.54 -44.13
C HIS A 3 1.78 3.55 -44.84
N GLY A 4 3.07 3.60 -44.52
CA GLY A 4 3.98 2.49 -44.78
C GLY A 4 3.56 1.25 -43.97
N ALA A 5 3.62 0.08 -44.59
CA ALA A 5 3.26 -1.20 -43.98
C ALA A 5 4.03 -1.42 -42.67
N LEU A 6 3.32 -1.48 -41.55
CA LEU A 6 3.90 -1.79 -40.25
C LEU A 6 4.50 -3.20 -40.30
N THR A 7 5.77 -3.31 -39.93
CA THR A 7 6.44 -4.60 -39.70
C THR A 7 5.62 -5.43 -38.69
N PRO A 8 5.66 -6.77 -38.74
CA PRO A 8 4.98 -7.64 -37.77
C PRO A 8 5.28 -7.25 -36.31
N LEU A 9 6.47 -6.69 -36.08
CA LEU A 9 7.00 -6.16 -34.83
C LEU A 9 6.26 -4.89 -34.36
N GLY A 10 6.03 -3.93 -35.26
CA GLY A 10 5.21 -2.75 -34.96
C GLY A 10 3.73 -3.08 -34.71
N ARG A 11 3.25 -4.23 -35.21
CA ARG A 11 1.90 -4.73 -34.91
C ARG A 11 1.80 -5.28 -33.49
N GLN A 12 2.85 -5.87 -32.93
CA GLN A 12 2.82 -6.41 -31.56
C GLN A 12 2.65 -5.30 -30.51
N SER A 13 3.49 -4.26 -30.55
CA SER A 13 3.40 -3.14 -29.61
C SER A 13 2.11 -2.33 -29.81
N ARG A 14 1.70 -2.07 -31.06
CA ARG A 14 0.41 -1.41 -31.34
C ARG A 14 -0.79 -2.26 -30.94
N SER A 15 -0.75 -3.59 -31.09
CA SER A 15 -1.84 -4.47 -30.65
C SER A 15 -1.98 -4.49 -29.14
N VAL A 16 -0.86 -4.50 -28.39
CA VAL A 16 -0.90 -4.39 -26.94
C VAL A 16 -1.43 -3.00 -26.53
N LEU A 17 -0.99 -1.93 -27.19
CA LEU A 17 -1.53 -0.58 -26.98
C LEU A 17 -3.02 -0.47 -27.30
N LEU A 18 -3.52 -1.18 -28.32
CA LEU A 18 -4.95 -1.26 -28.66
C LEU A 18 -5.74 -2.05 -27.60
N SER A 19 -5.17 -3.14 -27.05
CA SER A 19 -5.81 -3.88 -25.94
C SER A 19 -5.90 -3.05 -24.65
N ILE A 20 -5.00 -2.08 -24.49
CA ILE A 20 -5.01 -1.12 -23.38
C ILE A 20 -6.00 0.02 -23.65
N ARG A 21 -6.04 0.56 -24.88
CA ARG A 21 -6.96 1.63 -25.32
C ARG A 21 -8.31 1.09 -25.84
N SER A 22 -9.19 0.63 -24.95
CA SER A 22 -10.61 0.48 -25.29
C SER A 22 -11.39 1.77 -24.94
N LYS A 23 -11.80 2.51 -25.98
CA LYS A 23 -12.77 3.64 -26.06
C LYS A 23 -13.14 4.37 -24.75
N ARG A 24 -12.76 5.65 -24.62
CA ARG A 24 -13.53 6.63 -23.80
C ARG A 24 -14.98 6.64 -24.32
N PRO A 25 -16.02 6.63 -23.46
CA PRO A 25 -17.38 6.77 -23.95
C PRO A 25 -17.53 8.16 -24.61
N PRO A 26 -18.23 8.27 -25.75
CA PRO A 26 -18.67 9.57 -26.22
C PRO A 26 -19.73 10.10 -25.24
N TYR A 27 -19.70 11.42 -25.02
CA TYR A 27 -20.77 12.19 -24.39
C TYR A 27 -22.14 11.73 -24.92
N GLN A 28 -23.03 11.29 -24.03
CA GLN A 28 -24.45 11.12 -24.34
C GLN A 28 -25.11 12.49 -24.26
N SER A 29 -25.32 13.13 -25.41
CA SER A 29 -26.35 14.16 -25.56
C SER A 29 -27.61 13.50 -26.12
N HIS A 30 -28.71 13.61 -25.39
CA HIS A 30 -30.04 13.17 -25.83
C HIS A 30 -30.50 13.90 -27.10
N SER A 31 -31.01 13.17 -28.10
CA SER A 31 -32.32 13.45 -28.74
C SER A 31 -32.74 12.34 -29.72
N VAL A 32 -34.06 12.14 -29.84
CA VAL A 32 -34.83 11.01 -30.41
C VAL A 32 -34.97 11.05 -31.98
N PRO A 33 -35.77 10.21 -32.68
CA PRO A 33 -35.30 9.39 -33.81
C PRO A 33 -35.96 9.73 -35.17
N SER A 34 -35.47 9.16 -36.28
CA SER A 34 -36.33 8.97 -37.46
C SER A 34 -35.92 7.81 -38.37
N SER A 35 -36.96 7.04 -38.72
CA SER A 35 -37.22 6.15 -39.85
C SER A 35 -36.15 5.96 -40.95
N ALA A 36 -35.92 4.70 -41.36
CA ALA A 36 -36.49 4.11 -42.59
C ALA A 36 -35.75 2.82 -43.03
N SER A 37 -36.51 1.72 -43.07
CA SER A 37 -36.73 0.85 -44.25
C SER A 37 -35.55 0.34 -45.10
N SER A 38 -35.32 -0.97 -44.98
CA SER A 38 -35.30 -2.00 -46.04
C SER A 38 -34.24 -1.99 -47.15
N ARG A 39 -33.49 -3.11 -47.28
CA ARG A 39 -33.62 -4.14 -48.36
C ARG A 39 -32.42 -5.10 -48.41
N LEU A 40 -32.72 -6.39 -48.19
CA LEU A 40 -32.31 -7.60 -48.94
C LEU A 40 -31.08 -7.54 -49.87
N ARG A 41 -30.16 -8.51 -49.71
CA ARG A 41 -30.00 -9.61 -50.69
C ARG A 41 -29.14 -10.77 -50.17
N CYS A 42 -29.72 -11.96 -50.32
CA CYS A 42 -29.11 -13.27 -50.23
C CYS A 42 -27.92 -13.45 -51.17
N LEU A 43 -27.01 -14.36 -50.83
CA LEU A 43 -26.61 -15.44 -51.74
C LEU A 43 -26.17 -16.67 -50.93
N ARG A 44 -26.93 -17.75 -51.12
CA ARG A 44 -26.61 -19.13 -50.76
C ARG A 44 -25.46 -19.63 -51.63
N LEU A 45 -24.60 -20.47 -51.08
CA LEU A 45 -24.05 -21.65 -51.77
C LEU A 45 -23.71 -22.67 -50.67
N GLY A 46 -24.45 -23.77 -50.66
CA GLY A 46 -24.10 -24.97 -49.89
C GLY A 46 -23.72 -26.08 -50.86
N VAL A 47 -22.90 -27.03 -50.41
CA VAL A 47 -22.89 -28.42 -50.89
C VAL A 47 -22.42 -29.30 -49.72
N ARG A 48 -23.17 -30.39 -49.51
CA ARG A 48 -22.99 -31.51 -48.56
C ARG A 48 -22.10 -32.62 -49.16
N TYR A 49 -21.79 -33.60 -48.30
CA TYR A 49 -21.39 -35.01 -48.52
C TYR A 49 -19.91 -35.33 -48.22
N TYR A 50 -19.52 -36.43 -47.54
CA TYR A 50 -20.22 -37.67 -47.12
C TYR A 50 -19.64 -38.20 -45.78
N GLU A 51 -20.46 -38.98 -45.07
CA GLU A 51 -20.15 -39.99 -44.04
C GLU A 51 -19.05 -40.97 -44.54
N GLY A 52 -18.27 -41.73 -43.77
CA GLY A 52 -18.36 -42.30 -42.43
C GLY A 52 -17.82 -43.74 -42.53
N VAL A 53 -17.01 -44.22 -41.58
CA VAL A 53 -16.87 -45.67 -41.29
C VAL A 53 -16.48 -45.82 -39.81
N ALA A 54 -17.32 -46.56 -39.08
CA ALA A 54 -17.05 -47.09 -37.76
C ALA A 54 -16.65 -48.57 -37.84
N ALA A 55 -15.86 -48.98 -36.85
CA ALA A 55 -15.75 -50.32 -36.27
C ALA A 55 -15.14 -51.47 -37.09
N ALA A 56 -14.10 -52.10 -36.53
CA ALA A 56 -14.17 -53.45 -35.93
C ALA A 56 -12.78 -53.95 -35.47
N LEU A 57 -12.74 -54.48 -34.22
CA LEU A 57 -12.09 -55.72 -33.72
C LEU A 57 -10.60 -55.97 -34.05
N ALA A 58 -9.76 -56.66 -33.28
CA ALA A 58 -9.64 -57.17 -31.91
C ALA A 58 -8.27 -57.92 -31.91
N GLU A 59 -7.66 -58.10 -30.74
CA GLU A 59 -6.63 -59.11 -30.42
C GLU A 59 -5.26 -59.09 -31.14
N THR A 60 -4.18 -58.90 -30.37
CA THR A 60 -3.22 -59.97 -30.01
C THR A 60 -2.04 -59.43 -29.20
N LEU A 61 -1.77 -60.09 -28.06
CA LEU A 61 -0.52 -60.01 -27.28
C LEU A 61 0.64 -60.71 -28.02
N PRO A 62 1.90 -60.40 -27.70
CA PRO A 62 2.72 -61.36 -26.92
C PRO A 62 3.58 -60.66 -25.83
N VAL A 63 3.67 -61.18 -24.59
CA VAL A 63 4.61 -62.19 -24.05
C VAL A 63 6.07 -61.72 -23.91
N TRP A 64 6.57 -61.77 -22.67
CA TRP A 64 7.94 -61.48 -22.19
C TRP A 64 9.04 -62.42 -22.75
N PRO A 65 10.33 -62.12 -22.46
CA PRO A 65 11.00 -62.99 -21.48
C PRO A 65 11.90 -62.28 -20.44
N GLU A 66 11.99 -62.94 -19.27
CA GLU A 66 12.96 -62.81 -18.17
C GLU A 66 14.31 -63.51 -18.47
N GLU A 67 15.28 -63.32 -17.55
CA GLU A 67 16.53 -64.09 -17.29
C GLU A 67 17.75 -63.85 -18.22
N ALA A 68 19.03 -63.82 -17.79
CA ALA A 68 19.77 -64.13 -16.56
C ALA A 68 21.17 -63.43 -16.62
N GLN A 69 21.67 -62.80 -15.55
CA GLN A 69 22.74 -63.26 -14.63
C GLN A 69 24.07 -63.78 -15.23
N ALA A 70 25.19 -63.13 -14.83
CA ALA A 70 26.53 -63.66 -14.49
C ALA A 70 27.55 -62.50 -14.46
N LEU A 71 28.56 -62.38 -13.60
CA LEU A 71 29.09 -63.17 -12.49
C LEU A 71 29.97 -62.25 -11.60
N SER A 72 30.08 -62.65 -10.33
CA SER A 72 30.96 -62.22 -9.23
C SER A 72 32.44 -61.90 -9.55
N ASP A 73 33.07 -61.06 -8.71
CA ASP A 73 34.12 -61.51 -7.76
C ASP A 73 34.52 -60.42 -6.74
N GLU A 74 34.36 -60.74 -5.44
CA GLU A 74 35.02 -60.17 -4.24
C GLU A 74 36.39 -60.89 -4.01
N PRO A 75 37.34 -60.50 -3.12
CA PRO A 75 37.15 -59.80 -1.83
C PRO A 75 38.27 -58.84 -1.31
N ALA A 76 37.94 -58.16 -0.20
CA ALA A 76 38.69 -57.88 1.04
C ALA A 76 40.19 -57.44 1.13
N ASN A 77 40.35 -56.38 1.93
CA ASN A 77 41.32 -56.11 3.03
C ASN A 77 42.73 -55.51 2.81
N GLU A 78 42.98 -54.49 3.68
CA GLU A 78 44.25 -54.07 4.32
C GLU A 78 45.35 -53.48 3.40
N GLU A 79 46.12 -52.44 3.69
CA GLU A 79 46.36 -51.56 4.83
C GLU A 79 47.25 -50.40 4.31
N HIS A 80 47.20 -49.24 4.99
CA HIS A 80 48.23 -48.18 5.07
C HIS A 80 48.85 -47.52 3.81
N VAL A 81 48.80 -46.18 3.76
CA VAL A 81 49.97 -45.28 3.96
C VAL A 81 49.60 -43.80 3.76
N LYS A 82 49.74 -43.06 4.87
CA LYS A 82 50.22 -41.68 5.05
C LYS A 82 49.56 -40.49 4.33
N ALA A 83 49.12 -39.58 5.21
CA ALA A 83 48.82 -38.18 4.99
C ALA A 83 49.88 -37.42 4.16
N SER A 84 49.39 -36.62 3.20
CA SER A 84 50.06 -35.40 2.77
C SER A 84 49.04 -34.25 2.77
N SER A 85 49.17 -33.37 3.75
CA SER A 85 48.47 -32.11 3.89
C SER A 85 48.85 -31.16 2.74
N SER A 86 47.93 -30.88 1.83
CA SER A 86 47.98 -29.68 0.99
C SER A 86 46.99 -28.65 1.54
N SER A 87 47.54 -27.64 2.21
CA SER A 87 46.81 -26.47 2.68
C SER A 87 46.28 -25.67 1.48
N GLY A 88 45.04 -25.90 1.08
CA GLY A 88 44.33 -25.05 0.13
C GLY A 88 44.07 -23.68 0.76
N ALA A 89 44.78 -22.65 0.29
CA ALA A 89 44.54 -21.26 0.68
C ALA A 89 43.13 -20.82 0.23
N PRO A 90 42.34 -20.13 1.08
CA PRO A 90 41.01 -19.68 0.70
C PRO A 90 41.09 -18.60 -0.37
N ALA A 91 40.43 -18.85 -1.51
CA ALA A 91 40.25 -17.88 -2.58
C ALA A 91 39.51 -16.64 -2.06
N ARG A 92 40.21 -15.50 -2.00
CA ARG A 92 39.64 -14.20 -1.63
C ARG A 92 38.77 -13.67 -2.78
N THR A 93 37.45 -13.80 -2.64
CA THR A 93 36.49 -12.99 -3.38
C THR A 93 36.63 -11.52 -2.93
N ARG A 94 37.10 -10.63 -3.82
CA ARG A 94 37.11 -9.18 -3.57
C ARG A 94 35.67 -8.67 -3.49
N THR A 95 35.12 -8.55 -2.29
CA THR A 95 33.90 -7.79 -2.00
C THR A 95 34.18 -6.30 -2.19
N ARG A 96 33.31 -5.60 -2.92
CA ARG A 96 33.41 -4.14 -3.12
C ARG A 96 33.07 -3.45 -1.80
N HIS A 97 34.06 -2.79 -1.17
CA HIS A 97 33.87 -2.06 0.09
C HIS A 97 32.97 -0.83 -0.10
N ASP A 98 31.94 -0.69 0.74
CA ASP A 98 31.09 0.50 0.81
C ASP A 98 31.52 1.35 2.00
N HIS A 99 32.46 2.27 1.75
CA HIS A 99 33.14 3.05 2.78
C HIS A 99 32.18 3.89 3.65
N ILE A 100 31.10 4.44 3.06
CA ILE A 100 30.13 5.26 3.80
C ILE A 100 29.27 4.37 4.69
N THR A 101 28.81 3.22 4.18
CA THR A 101 27.99 2.29 4.96
C THR A 101 28.77 1.74 6.17
N GLU A 102 30.06 1.43 5.98
CA GLU A 102 30.94 1.02 7.09
C GLU A 102 31.17 2.15 8.10
N ALA A 103 31.31 3.41 7.65
CA ALA A 103 31.41 4.55 8.55
C ALA A 103 30.14 4.74 9.39
N LEU A 104 28.96 4.65 8.78
CA LEU A 104 27.68 4.80 9.48
C LEU A 104 27.37 3.66 10.47
N LYS A 105 27.93 2.46 10.28
CA LYS A 105 27.76 1.35 11.23
C LYS A 105 28.42 1.63 12.58
N CYS A 106 29.47 2.46 12.57
CA CYS A 106 30.23 2.83 13.75
C CYS A 106 29.70 4.10 14.44
N THR A 107 28.62 4.70 13.94
CA THR A 107 28.06 5.96 14.44
C THR A 107 26.60 5.79 14.90
N PRO A 108 26.04 6.71 15.71
CA PRO A 108 24.65 6.59 16.20
C PRO A 108 23.58 6.72 15.09
N HIS A 109 23.96 7.07 13.86
CA HIS A 109 23.06 7.36 12.74
C HIS A 109 22.49 6.11 12.06
N ARG A 110 21.92 5.18 12.83
CA ARG A 110 21.38 3.90 12.33
C ARG A 110 20.23 4.08 11.33
N HIS A 111 19.50 5.20 11.38
CA HIS A 111 18.44 5.56 10.43
C HIS A 111 18.96 5.81 9.01
N ALA A 112 20.22 6.19 8.85
CA ALA A 112 20.86 6.46 7.57
C ALA A 112 21.51 5.20 6.95
N LEU A 113 21.51 4.07 7.67
CA LEU A 113 22.04 2.82 7.16
C LEU A 113 21.11 2.23 6.09
N PRO A 114 21.65 1.82 4.92
CA PRO A 114 20.90 1.03 3.97
C PRO A 114 20.35 -0.23 4.62
N ALA A 115 19.13 -0.62 4.27
CA ALA A 115 18.57 -1.89 4.71
C ALA A 115 19.53 -3.03 4.33
N THR A 116 19.99 -3.80 5.31
CA THR A 116 20.66 -5.07 5.03
C THR A 116 19.63 -5.98 4.37
N GLY A 117 19.96 -6.54 3.21
CA GLY A 117 19.04 -7.42 2.48
C GLY A 117 18.56 -8.53 3.40
N SER A 118 17.28 -8.47 3.80
CA SER A 118 16.61 -9.60 4.43
C SER A 118 16.69 -10.76 3.46
N ALA A 119 17.05 -11.95 3.94
CA ALA A 119 17.13 -13.17 3.13
C ALA A 119 15.83 -13.49 2.34
N THR A 120 14.72 -12.85 2.69
CA THR A 120 13.40 -13.02 2.05
C THR A 120 12.99 -11.92 1.06
N LYS A 121 13.66 -10.75 1.05
CA LYS A 121 13.43 -9.67 0.07
C LYS A 121 14.68 -9.41 -0.74
N LEU A 122 14.69 -9.87 -1.99
CA LEU A 122 15.78 -9.61 -2.91
C LEU A 122 15.69 -8.15 -3.39
N ASP A 123 16.54 -7.30 -2.83
CA ASP A 123 16.67 -5.91 -3.23
C ASP A 123 17.33 -5.82 -4.62
N LEU A 124 16.52 -5.60 -5.65
CA LEU A 124 16.97 -5.44 -7.03
C LEU A 124 17.87 -4.20 -7.22
N SER A 125 17.98 -3.31 -6.23
CA SER A 125 18.82 -2.10 -6.29
C SER A 125 20.32 -2.35 -6.06
N HIS A 126 20.69 -3.61 -5.76
CA HIS A 126 22.07 -4.03 -5.46
C HIS A 126 22.64 -5.07 -6.44
N VAL A 127 21.86 -5.53 -7.43
CA VAL A 127 22.31 -6.57 -8.36
C VAL A 127 22.98 -5.93 -9.58
N ASN A 128 24.27 -6.22 -9.78
CA ASN A 128 24.95 -5.90 -11.04
C ASN A 128 24.21 -6.57 -12.21
N LEU A 129 23.76 -5.77 -13.18
CA LEU A 129 22.96 -6.20 -14.34
C LEU A 129 23.61 -7.32 -15.19
N ARG A 130 24.93 -7.56 -15.04
CA ARG A 130 25.65 -8.61 -15.77
C ARG A 130 25.72 -9.98 -15.08
N GLN A 131 25.43 -10.09 -13.79
CA GLN A 131 25.86 -11.26 -13.00
C GLN A 131 24.89 -12.45 -12.96
N ARG A 132 23.74 -12.41 -13.66
CA ARG A 132 22.73 -13.48 -13.56
C ARG A 132 22.17 -14.06 -14.86
N LEU A 133 22.70 -13.71 -16.04
CA LEU A 133 22.01 -14.05 -17.30
C LEU A 133 22.77 -14.96 -18.28
N ILE A 134 23.83 -15.65 -17.85
CA ILE A 134 24.33 -16.82 -18.59
C ILE A 134 24.12 -18.07 -17.74
N PRO A 135 23.08 -18.88 -17.98
CA PRO A 135 23.05 -20.25 -17.47
C PRO A 135 24.15 -21.04 -18.20
N GLY A 136 25.19 -21.47 -17.49
CA GLY A 136 26.10 -22.52 -17.99
C GLY A 136 27.52 -22.12 -18.41
N THR A 137 28.05 -20.95 -18.05
CA THR A 137 29.51 -20.71 -18.18
C THR A 137 30.20 -20.79 -16.82
N SER A 138 30.85 -21.93 -16.58
CA SER A 138 31.87 -22.10 -15.55
C SER A 138 32.89 -20.95 -15.68
N SER A 139 33.24 -20.34 -14.55
CA SER A 139 34.14 -19.20 -14.48
C SER A 139 35.49 -19.49 -15.13
N THR A 140 35.75 -18.91 -16.30
CA THR A 140 37.13 -18.72 -16.78
C THR A 140 37.70 -17.49 -16.09
N THR A 141 38.23 -17.74 -14.90
CA THR A 141 39.06 -16.79 -14.14
C THR A 141 40.35 -16.58 -14.93
N ILE A 142 40.60 -15.35 -15.37
CA ILE A 142 41.91 -14.96 -15.93
C ILE A 142 42.92 -15.06 -14.78
N ILE A 143 43.85 -16.00 -14.89
CA ILE A 143 44.98 -16.19 -13.99
C ILE A 143 46.02 -15.12 -14.35
N GLU A 144 46.09 -14.04 -13.58
CA GLU A 144 47.30 -13.23 -13.53
C GLU A 144 48.24 -13.84 -12.49
N GLY A 145 49.48 -14.13 -12.91
CA GLY A 145 50.49 -14.81 -12.11
C GLY A 145 50.89 -14.05 -10.83
N PRO A 146 51.53 -14.73 -9.87
CA PRO A 146 51.80 -14.16 -8.54
C PRO A 146 52.86 -13.07 -8.66
N LYS A 147 52.53 -11.85 -8.20
CA LYS A 147 53.55 -10.85 -7.86
C LYS A 147 53.96 -11.04 -6.40
N ASP A 148 55.26 -11.00 -6.17
CA ASP A 148 55.94 -11.26 -4.90
C ASP A 148 55.38 -10.49 -3.69
N PRO A 149 55.40 -11.09 -2.48
CA PRO A 149 54.81 -10.52 -1.29
C PRO A 149 55.82 -9.66 -0.52
N GLN A 150 56.43 -8.64 -1.16
CA GLN A 150 57.15 -7.58 -0.44
C GLN A 150 57.05 -6.25 -1.18
N SER A 151 55.88 -5.62 -1.09
CA SER A 151 55.76 -4.17 -1.20
C SER A 151 54.73 -3.70 -0.20
N SER A 152 55.13 -2.79 0.69
CA SER A 152 54.24 -2.00 1.55
C SER A 152 53.00 -1.53 0.80
N PRO A 153 51.82 -1.41 1.45
CA PRO A 153 50.61 -0.96 0.76
C PRO A 153 50.82 0.49 0.32
N ASP A 154 51.08 0.70 -0.97
CA ASP A 154 51.06 2.02 -1.59
C ASP A 154 49.71 2.67 -1.32
N THR A 155 49.70 3.61 -0.38
CA THR A 155 48.55 4.34 0.15
C THR A 155 47.88 5.23 -0.92
N ARG A 156 48.48 5.32 -2.11
CA ARG A 156 48.02 6.11 -3.26
C ARG A 156 46.92 5.43 -4.09
N SER A 157 46.70 4.13 -3.95
CA SER A 157 45.84 3.36 -4.88
C SER A 157 44.34 3.28 -4.54
N ASN A 158 43.89 3.82 -3.38
CA ASN A 158 42.49 3.72 -2.91
C ASN A 158 41.83 5.08 -2.56
N LEU A 159 42.29 6.20 -3.11
CA LEU A 159 41.68 7.51 -2.85
C LEU A 159 40.41 7.71 -3.71
N SER A 160 39.24 7.75 -3.07
CA SER A 160 37.96 8.07 -3.69
C SER A 160 37.22 9.17 -2.91
N LEU A 161 36.36 9.95 -3.59
CA LEU A 161 35.54 10.96 -2.90
C LEU A 161 34.66 10.32 -1.78
N LEU A 162 34.23 9.07 -1.98
CA LEU A 162 33.47 8.29 -1.01
C LEU A 162 34.29 7.88 0.22
N SER A 163 35.56 7.51 0.04
CA SER A 163 36.45 7.14 1.15
C SER A 163 36.86 8.35 1.98
N LEU A 164 37.06 9.52 1.35
CA LEU A 164 37.32 10.79 2.03
C LEU A 164 36.10 11.28 2.83
N LEU A 165 34.90 11.15 2.25
CA LEU A 165 33.64 11.44 2.95
C LEU A 165 33.40 10.52 4.15
N ALA A 166 33.67 9.22 4.00
CA ALA A 166 33.57 8.24 5.09
C ALA A 166 34.55 8.54 6.24
N LYS A 167 35.78 8.98 5.92
CA LYS A 167 36.78 9.43 6.90
C LYS A 167 36.28 10.65 7.69
N TYR A 168 35.66 11.61 7.01
CA TYR A 168 35.06 12.78 7.65
C TYR A 168 33.91 12.41 8.60
N ILE A 169 32.98 11.53 8.18
CA ILE A 169 31.85 11.08 9.01
C ILE A 169 32.33 10.41 10.30
N ARG A 170 33.34 9.52 10.22
CA ARG A 170 33.92 8.87 11.40
C ARG A 170 34.57 9.86 12.37
N HIS A 171 35.15 10.95 11.85
CA HIS A 171 35.81 11.96 12.66
C HIS A 171 34.84 12.91 13.37
N VAL A 172 33.71 13.24 12.76
CA VAL A 172 32.70 14.13 13.37
C VAL A 172 31.95 13.48 14.54
N ASP A 173 31.68 12.17 14.46
CA ASP A 173 30.95 11.44 15.50
C ASP A 173 31.87 10.80 16.57
N GLY A 174 33.18 10.74 16.33
CA GLY A 174 34.19 10.38 17.35
C GLY A 174 34.56 11.61 18.17
N ALA A 175 34.55 11.51 19.51
CA ALA A 175 34.75 12.63 20.44
C ALA A 175 35.95 13.55 20.07
N PRO A 176 35.85 14.89 20.28
CA PRO A 176 36.89 15.84 19.91
C PRO A 176 38.04 15.74 20.92
N SER A 177 39.06 14.96 20.62
CA SER A 177 40.29 14.92 21.40
C SER A 177 41.49 15.03 20.46
N GLN A 178 41.98 16.27 20.36
CA GLN A 178 43.28 16.69 19.80
C GLN A 178 43.42 16.59 18.27
N THR A 179 43.64 17.75 17.65
CA THR A 179 43.66 17.99 16.20
C THR A 179 45.06 17.82 15.57
N PRO A 180 45.28 16.79 14.75
CA PRO A 180 46.05 16.92 13.51
C PRO A 180 45.14 17.35 12.34
N PRO A 181 45.68 17.82 11.19
CA PRO A 181 44.85 18.16 10.04
C PRO A 181 44.07 16.93 9.54
N LEU A 182 42.75 17.11 9.38
CA LEU A 182 41.78 16.05 9.05
C LEU A 182 42.08 15.33 7.72
N PHE A 183 42.68 16.06 6.79
CA PHE A 183 43.09 15.57 5.48
C PHE A 183 44.59 15.81 5.28
N SER A 184 45.26 14.90 4.60
CA SER A 184 46.65 15.10 4.18
C SER A 184 46.69 15.97 2.92
N GLN A 185 47.75 16.76 2.70
CA GLN A 185 47.95 17.55 1.46
C GLN A 185 47.63 16.81 0.16
N PRO A 186 48.03 15.53 -0.06
CA PRO A 186 47.65 14.79 -1.28
C PRO A 186 46.14 14.47 -1.39
N GLU A 187 45.41 14.42 -0.28
CA GLU A 187 43.95 14.23 -0.26
C GLU A 187 43.24 15.55 -0.65
N GLU A 188 43.75 16.68 -0.18
CA GLU A 188 43.26 18.01 -0.55
C GLU A 188 43.51 18.31 -2.03
N ASP A 189 44.72 18.03 -2.53
CA ASP A 189 45.06 18.12 -3.95
C ASP A 189 44.14 17.25 -4.82
N TYR A 190 43.77 16.06 -4.33
CA TYR A 190 42.83 15.17 -5.04
C TYR A 190 41.41 15.75 -5.12
N ILE A 191 40.90 16.33 -4.02
CA ILE A 191 39.58 16.98 -3.98
C ILE A 191 39.54 18.18 -4.94
N THR A 192 40.59 19.01 -4.92
CA THR A 192 40.74 20.15 -5.83
C THR A 192 40.92 19.70 -7.28
N SER A 193 41.62 18.59 -7.56
CA SER A 193 41.76 18.03 -8.91
C SER A 193 40.42 17.58 -9.53
N LYS A 194 39.44 17.21 -8.69
CA LYS A 194 38.06 16.91 -9.11
C LYS A 194 37.18 18.16 -9.17
N GLY A 195 37.72 19.32 -8.80
CA GLY A 195 37.05 20.61 -8.80
C GLY A 195 36.02 20.76 -7.69
N TYR A 196 36.28 20.17 -6.53
CA TYR A 196 35.48 20.32 -5.31
C TYR A 196 36.32 20.95 -4.20
N SER A 197 35.67 21.48 -3.16
CA SER A 197 36.30 22.04 -1.96
C SER A 197 36.09 21.16 -0.73
N LEU A 198 36.88 21.39 0.32
CA LEU A 198 36.70 20.71 1.60
C LEU A 198 35.35 21.03 2.25
N GLU A 199 34.83 22.24 2.01
CA GLU A 199 33.50 22.66 2.48
C GLU A 199 32.37 21.86 1.80
N ASP A 200 32.54 21.46 0.54
CA ASP A 200 31.58 20.60 -0.14
C ASP A 200 31.46 19.24 0.55
N ILE A 201 32.57 18.65 1.00
CA ILE A 201 32.57 17.37 1.73
C ILE A 201 31.86 17.49 3.08
N ARG A 202 32.03 18.63 3.79
CA ARG A 202 31.31 18.88 5.05
C ARG A 202 29.81 18.93 4.84
N VAL A 203 29.37 19.65 3.81
CA VAL A 203 27.96 19.77 3.42
C VAL A 203 27.41 18.39 3.02
N TRP A 204 28.19 17.60 2.28
CA TRP A 204 27.82 16.24 1.88
C TRP A 204 27.64 15.30 3.07
N ALA A 205 28.54 15.37 4.04
CA ALA A 205 28.41 14.62 5.28
C ALA A 205 27.16 15.06 6.04
N GLY A 206 26.91 16.37 6.12
CA GLY A 206 25.77 16.95 6.83
C GLY A 206 24.41 16.52 6.30
N PHE A 207 24.22 16.32 4.99
CA PHE A 207 22.96 15.78 4.48
C PHE A 207 22.89 14.23 4.52
N ILE A 208 24.02 13.53 4.48
CA ILE A 208 24.01 12.05 4.61
C ILE A 208 23.67 11.61 6.03
N THR A 209 24.20 12.30 7.05
CA THR A 209 23.97 11.96 8.47
C THR A 209 22.66 12.51 9.04
N ALA A 210 22.08 13.56 8.42
CA ALA A 210 20.84 14.17 8.89
C ALA A 210 19.68 13.16 9.07
N GLY A 211 19.06 13.20 10.26
CA GLY A 211 17.86 12.42 10.63
C GLY A 211 16.70 12.58 9.67
N PRO A 212 16.05 13.76 9.63
CA PRO A 212 14.87 13.97 8.78
C PRO A 212 15.24 13.97 7.30
N SER A 213 14.68 12.99 6.56
CA SER A 213 14.91 12.82 5.12
C SER A 213 14.49 14.04 4.29
N TYR A 214 13.47 14.80 4.72
CA TYR A 214 13.02 16.01 4.02
C TYR A 214 14.08 17.12 4.04
N GLN A 215 14.57 17.51 5.23
CA GLN A 215 15.55 18.59 5.34
C GLN A 215 16.86 18.26 4.60
N ALA A 216 17.28 16.99 4.64
CA ALA A 216 18.43 16.52 3.89
C ALA A 216 18.22 16.62 2.37
N ALA A 217 17.04 16.24 1.88
CA ALA A 217 16.70 16.33 0.46
C ALA A 217 16.59 17.78 -0.03
N THR A 218 16.03 18.69 0.78
CA THR A 218 15.97 20.13 0.46
C THR A 218 17.37 20.72 0.34
N ARG A 219 18.25 20.45 1.30
CA ARG A 219 19.66 20.90 1.24
C ARG A 219 20.39 20.38 -0.01
N LEU A 220 20.11 19.15 -0.43
CA LEU A 220 20.67 18.58 -1.65
C LEU A 220 20.15 19.31 -2.90
N LEU A 221 18.84 19.58 -2.96
CA LEU A 221 18.23 20.32 -4.07
C LEU A 221 18.78 21.74 -4.16
N ASP A 222 18.81 22.48 -3.05
CA ASP A 222 19.33 23.85 -3.00
C ASP A 222 20.76 23.93 -3.54
N ARG A 223 21.59 22.92 -3.27
CA ARG A 223 22.96 22.83 -3.79
C ARG A 223 23.04 22.52 -5.28
N ILE A 224 22.06 21.81 -5.85
CA ILE A 224 21.99 21.51 -7.28
C ILE A 224 21.48 22.71 -8.07
N THR A 225 20.56 23.49 -7.50
CA THR A 225 19.91 24.64 -8.14
C THR A 225 20.69 25.94 -7.98
N SER A 226 21.53 26.07 -6.95
CA SER A 226 22.36 27.26 -6.73
C SER A 226 23.41 27.43 -7.84
N SER A 227 23.35 28.53 -8.58
CA SER A 227 24.30 28.89 -9.65
C SER A 227 25.74 29.13 -9.16
N HIS A 228 25.92 29.41 -7.86
CA HIS A 228 27.22 29.71 -7.26
C HIS A 228 28.03 28.47 -6.83
N HIS A 229 27.43 27.27 -6.86
CA HIS A 229 28.07 26.06 -6.35
C HIS A 229 28.03 24.93 -7.39
N ARG A 230 29.08 24.10 -7.43
CA ARG A 230 29.15 22.98 -8.36
C ARG A 230 28.21 21.86 -7.91
N SER A 231 27.53 21.23 -8.87
CA SER A 231 26.56 20.18 -8.55
C SER A 231 27.23 18.97 -7.88
N PRO A 232 26.60 18.39 -6.84
CA PRO A 232 27.10 17.21 -6.17
C PRO A 232 27.14 16.02 -7.14
N PRO A 233 28.13 15.12 -7.00
CA PRO A 233 28.19 13.93 -7.83
C PRO A 233 26.94 13.04 -7.74
N LEU A 234 26.48 12.48 -8.87
CA LEU A 234 25.32 11.58 -8.95
C LEU A 234 25.37 10.41 -7.95
N HIS A 235 26.57 9.92 -7.61
CA HIS A 235 26.72 8.83 -6.66
C HIS A 235 26.26 9.18 -5.23
N LEU A 236 26.25 10.46 -4.85
CA LEU A 236 25.71 10.92 -3.56
C LEU A 236 24.19 10.87 -3.54
N LEU A 237 23.52 11.32 -4.62
CA LEU A 237 22.08 11.17 -4.79
C LEU A 237 21.70 9.68 -4.78
N LEU A 238 22.44 8.87 -5.53
CA LEU A 238 22.25 7.43 -5.56
C LEU A 238 22.44 6.81 -4.17
N TYR A 239 23.43 7.25 -3.39
CA TYR A 239 23.65 6.77 -2.02
C TYR A 239 22.49 7.19 -1.10
N PHE A 240 22.03 8.44 -1.18
CA PHE A 240 20.91 8.95 -0.38
C PHE A 240 19.63 8.14 -0.62
N LEU A 241 19.36 7.78 -1.88
CA LEU A 241 18.24 6.93 -2.27
C LEU A 241 18.33 5.49 -1.75
N ARG A 242 19.42 5.09 -1.09
CA ARG A 242 19.54 3.76 -0.42
C ARG A 242 18.94 3.74 0.99
N ARG A 243 18.49 4.89 1.51
CA ARG A 243 17.79 4.93 2.80
C ARG A 243 16.61 3.96 2.77
N PRO A 244 16.32 3.26 3.89
CA PRO A 244 15.23 2.29 3.96
C PRO A 244 13.87 2.97 3.83
N TYR A 245 13.76 4.21 4.28
CA TYR A 245 12.53 5.00 4.29
C TYR A 245 12.81 6.44 3.83
N LEU A 246 11.97 6.95 2.93
CA LEU A 246 11.96 8.33 2.45
C LEU A 246 10.52 8.86 2.45
N SER A 247 10.32 10.05 2.99
CA SER A 247 9.00 10.69 2.97
C SER A 247 8.59 11.13 1.56
N ALA A 248 7.28 11.27 1.32
CA ALA A 248 6.75 11.73 0.03
C ALA A 248 7.33 13.10 -0.34
N SER A 249 7.39 14.00 0.63
CA SER A 249 7.94 15.35 0.49
C SER A 249 9.44 15.31 0.15
N ALA A 250 10.22 14.43 0.80
CA ALA A 250 11.63 14.26 0.47
C ALA A 250 11.81 13.71 -0.95
N LEU A 251 11.01 12.71 -1.34
CA LEU A 251 11.06 12.12 -2.67
C LEU A 251 10.75 13.15 -3.77
N ARG A 252 9.80 14.06 -3.54
CA ARG A 252 9.54 15.19 -4.45
C ARG A 252 10.81 16.02 -4.70
N GLN A 253 11.51 16.43 -3.64
CA GLN A 253 12.75 17.20 -3.78
C GLN A 253 13.83 16.41 -4.53
N LEU A 254 13.96 15.10 -4.26
CA LEU A 254 14.93 14.24 -4.94
C LEU A 254 14.62 14.02 -6.43
N ILE A 255 13.34 13.95 -6.81
CA ILE A 255 12.93 13.83 -8.21
C ILE A 255 13.21 15.13 -8.96
N THR A 256 12.91 16.29 -8.37
CA THR A 256 13.29 17.60 -8.93
C THR A 256 14.80 17.71 -9.09
N ALA A 257 15.57 17.29 -8.07
CA ALA A 257 17.02 17.23 -8.13
C ALA A 257 17.52 16.31 -9.26
N ALA A 258 16.93 15.12 -9.40
CA ALA A 258 17.26 14.18 -10.47
C ALA A 258 16.95 14.77 -11.86
N HIS A 259 15.85 15.51 -12.00
CA HIS A 259 15.50 16.19 -13.24
C HIS A 259 16.55 17.22 -13.64
N HIS A 260 16.91 18.13 -12.73
CA HIS A 260 17.94 19.14 -12.98
C HIS A 260 19.31 18.52 -13.30
N LEU A 261 19.69 17.44 -12.62
CA LEU A 261 20.93 16.73 -12.93
C LEU A 261 20.89 16.12 -14.34
N VAL A 262 19.77 15.51 -14.75
CA VAL A 262 19.62 14.97 -16.11
C VAL A 262 19.65 16.08 -17.15
N GLU A 263 19.00 17.22 -16.90
CA GLU A 263 19.04 18.40 -17.78
C GLU A 263 20.46 18.96 -17.94
N GLN A 264 21.20 19.13 -16.84
CA GLN A 264 22.59 19.60 -16.87
C GLN A 264 23.47 18.71 -17.76
N HIS A 265 23.32 17.38 -17.67
CA HIS A 265 24.09 16.41 -18.46
C HIS A 265 23.57 16.21 -19.89
N THR A 266 22.41 16.79 -20.24
CA THR A 266 21.81 16.75 -21.58
C THR A 266 22.07 18.04 -22.36
N SER A 267 22.41 19.14 -21.67
CA SER A 267 22.74 20.42 -22.30
C SER A 267 24.01 20.34 -23.16
N VAL A 268 23.96 20.98 -24.34
CA VAL A 268 24.92 20.83 -25.46
C VAL A 268 26.36 21.21 -25.08
N ASP A 269 26.56 22.02 -24.03
CA ASP A 269 27.86 22.60 -23.69
C ASP A 269 28.72 21.77 -22.73
N GLN A 270 28.21 20.67 -22.15
CA GLN A 270 28.96 19.80 -21.23
C GLN A 270 28.82 18.32 -21.62
N ALA A 271 29.52 17.94 -22.68
CA ALA A 271 29.43 16.64 -23.37
C ALA A 271 29.98 15.45 -22.56
N ARG A 272 29.27 15.01 -21.51
CA ARG A 272 29.35 13.62 -21.06
C ARG A 272 27.97 13.07 -20.68
N PRO A 273 27.31 12.29 -21.56
CA PRO A 273 26.03 11.69 -21.24
C PRO A 273 26.18 10.76 -20.03
N LEU A 274 25.15 10.72 -19.19
CA LEU A 274 25.11 9.82 -18.04
C LEU A 274 25.17 8.36 -18.53
N PRO A 275 25.96 7.50 -17.88
CA PRO A 275 26.02 6.09 -18.28
C PRO A 275 24.67 5.42 -18.05
N GLU A 276 24.19 4.64 -19.03
CA GLU A 276 22.89 3.94 -19.00
C GLU A 276 22.67 3.17 -17.69
N ASN A 277 23.72 2.56 -17.14
CA ASN A 277 23.67 1.85 -15.85
C ASN A 277 23.33 2.78 -14.67
N ALA A 278 23.87 3.99 -14.63
CA ALA A 278 23.57 4.94 -13.57
C ALA A 278 22.14 5.48 -13.68
N VAL A 279 21.66 5.71 -14.91
CA VAL A 279 20.27 6.08 -15.19
C VAL A 279 19.32 4.97 -14.74
N MET A 280 19.64 3.71 -15.03
CA MET A 280 18.84 2.57 -14.59
C MET A 280 18.83 2.41 -13.06
N ILE A 281 19.99 2.57 -12.38
CA ILE A 281 20.04 2.51 -10.91
C ILE A 281 19.23 3.66 -10.29
N LEU A 282 19.31 4.86 -10.85
CA LEU A 282 18.50 6.00 -10.44
C LEU A 282 17.01 5.67 -10.57
N PHE A 283 16.59 5.16 -11.74
CA PHE A 283 15.22 4.75 -12.00
C PHE A 283 14.74 3.67 -11.02
N VAL A 284 15.51 2.59 -10.82
CA VAL A 284 15.17 1.49 -9.89
C VAL A 284 14.91 2.03 -8.48
N ARG A 285 15.78 2.92 -7.99
CA ARG A 285 15.65 3.47 -6.63
C ARG A 285 14.50 4.46 -6.50
N LEU A 286 14.29 5.33 -7.50
CA LEU A 286 13.15 6.24 -7.50
C LEU A 286 11.82 5.48 -7.56
N VAL A 287 11.69 4.46 -8.43
CA VAL A 287 10.47 3.64 -8.55
C VAL A 287 10.20 2.86 -7.27
N ARG A 288 11.23 2.35 -6.59
CA ARG A 288 11.07 1.70 -5.28
C ARG A 288 10.36 2.62 -4.29
N HIS A 289 10.91 3.82 -4.08
CA HIS A 289 10.37 4.79 -3.12
C HIS A 289 9.01 5.34 -3.55
N ALA A 290 8.82 5.59 -4.85
CA ALA A 290 7.52 6.03 -5.38
C ALA A 290 6.43 4.99 -5.15
N ARG A 291 6.71 3.69 -5.37
CA ARG A 291 5.73 2.62 -5.10
C ARG A 291 5.38 2.45 -3.64
N GLU A 292 6.31 2.78 -2.74
CA GLU A 292 6.10 2.68 -1.30
C GLU A 292 5.34 3.89 -0.74
N VAL A 293 5.66 5.10 -1.20
CA VAL A 293 5.25 6.33 -0.51
C VAL A 293 4.49 7.32 -1.41
N TRP A 294 4.82 7.44 -2.71
CA TRP A 294 4.16 8.40 -3.60
C TRP A 294 3.92 7.87 -5.04
N PRO A 295 2.91 7.00 -5.25
CA PRO A 295 2.63 6.39 -6.55
C PRO A 295 2.29 7.35 -7.71
N PRO A 296 1.63 8.50 -7.51
CA PRO A 296 1.27 9.42 -8.62
C PRO A 296 2.43 9.85 -9.52
N VAL A 297 3.67 9.85 -9.01
CA VAL A 297 4.85 10.31 -9.75
C VAL A 297 5.46 9.23 -10.67
N LEU A 298 4.89 8.01 -10.71
CA LEU A 298 5.43 6.91 -11.52
C LEU A 298 5.48 7.25 -13.02
N ASP A 299 4.50 8.00 -13.54
CA ASP A 299 4.48 8.43 -14.94
C ASP A 299 5.59 9.45 -15.23
N ASP A 300 5.86 10.37 -14.30
CA ASP A 300 6.93 11.36 -14.41
C ASP A 300 8.32 10.74 -14.34
N ILE A 301 8.52 9.74 -13.46
CA ILE A 301 9.77 8.98 -13.39
C ILE A 301 9.99 8.20 -14.70
N ALA A 302 8.94 7.63 -15.29
CA ALA A 302 9.03 6.98 -16.59
C ALA A 302 9.40 7.97 -17.71
N ALA A 303 8.84 9.19 -17.68
CA ALA A 303 9.20 10.27 -18.60
C ALA A 303 10.67 10.70 -18.42
N LEU A 304 11.15 10.82 -17.19
CA LEU A 304 12.55 11.13 -16.88
C LEU A 304 13.50 10.06 -17.44
N LEU A 305 13.17 8.77 -17.28
CA LEU A 305 13.94 7.67 -17.86
C LEU A 305 14.02 7.79 -19.39
N ILE A 306 12.88 7.98 -20.06
CA ILE A 306 12.82 8.08 -21.53
C ILE A 306 13.68 9.26 -22.00
N ARG A 307 13.57 10.42 -21.36
CA ARG A 307 14.37 11.60 -21.69
C ARG A 307 15.88 11.36 -21.54
N ALA A 308 16.28 10.75 -20.42
CA ALA A 308 17.69 10.43 -20.16
C ALA A 308 18.24 9.44 -21.21
N LEU A 309 17.45 8.44 -21.63
CA LEU A 309 17.85 7.48 -22.66
C LEU A 309 17.92 8.11 -24.06
N GLN A 310 16.98 9.00 -24.41
CA GLN A 310 17.01 9.73 -25.67
C GLN A 310 18.24 10.63 -25.80
N ALA A 311 18.67 11.28 -24.71
CA ALA A 311 19.91 12.07 -24.69
C ALA A 311 21.17 11.24 -24.99
N VAL A 312 21.24 10.00 -24.48
CA VAL A 312 22.33 9.07 -24.79
C VAL A 312 22.30 8.65 -26.27
N GLN A 313 21.11 8.55 -26.87
CA GLN A 313 20.92 8.09 -28.25
C GLN A 313 21.30 9.14 -29.30
N ILE A 314 21.02 10.43 -29.09
CA ILE A 314 21.36 11.51 -30.03
C ILE A 314 22.87 11.55 -30.32
N ASN A 315 23.69 11.17 -29.35
CA ASN A 315 25.15 11.12 -29.49
C ASN A 315 25.66 9.95 -30.37
N HIS A 316 24.82 8.97 -30.70
CA HIS A 316 25.19 7.81 -31.51
C HIS A 316 24.40 7.80 -32.83
N GLN A 317 25.00 8.31 -33.91
CA GLN A 317 24.36 8.47 -35.23
C GLN A 317 23.79 7.17 -35.86
N LYS A 318 24.25 5.98 -35.44
CA LYS A 318 23.59 4.68 -35.71
C LYS A 318 23.72 3.77 -34.49
N PRO A 319 22.61 3.28 -33.91
CA PRO A 319 22.67 2.41 -32.74
C PRO A 319 23.25 1.05 -33.11
N SER A 320 24.28 0.61 -32.38
CA SER A 320 24.83 -0.75 -32.51
C SER A 320 23.78 -1.79 -32.13
N HIS A 321 23.88 -3.01 -32.69
CA HIS A 321 23.02 -4.14 -32.31
C HIS A 321 23.03 -4.38 -30.80
N ASP A 322 24.20 -4.28 -30.16
CA ASP A 322 24.37 -4.42 -28.72
C ASP A 322 23.64 -3.31 -27.94
N GLN A 323 23.70 -2.06 -28.43
CA GLN A 323 22.98 -0.94 -27.83
C GLN A 323 21.46 -1.15 -27.92
N ARG A 324 20.95 -1.64 -29.05
CA ARG A 324 19.53 -1.97 -29.21
C ARG A 324 19.09 -3.08 -28.25
N SER A 325 19.88 -4.14 -28.11
CA SER A 325 19.62 -5.21 -27.13
C SER A 325 19.59 -4.69 -25.69
N ARG A 326 20.49 -3.76 -25.33
CA ARG A 326 20.49 -3.11 -24.01
C ARG A 326 19.26 -2.23 -23.79
N LEU A 327 18.83 -1.46 -24.78
CA LEU A 327 17.62 -0.65 -24.70
C LEU A 327 16.36 -1.52 -24.53
N ILE A 328 16.26 -2.63 -25.27
CA ILE A 328 15.17 -3.61 -25.09
C ILE A 328 15.16 -4.11 -23.64
N TYR A 329 16.32 -4.48 -23.10
CA TYR A 329 16.44 -4.94 -21.73
C TYR A 329 16.05 -3.87 -20.71
N ILE A 330 16.52 -2.63 -20.87
CA ILE A 330 16.22 -1.52 -19.96
C ILE A 330 14.72 -1.22 -19.96
N TYR A 331 14.08 -1.09 -21.13
CA TYR A 331 12.65 -0.79 -21.21
C TYR A 331 11.77 -1.91 -20.65
N ASN A 332 12.05 -3.17 -20.97
CA ASN A 332 11.28 -4.30 -20.42
C ASN A 332 11.48 -4.43 -18.91
N THR A 333 12.69 -4.17 -18.40
CA THR A 333 12.95 -4.12 -16.96
C THR A 333 12.21 -2.95 -16.30
N ALA A 334 12.17 -1.79 -16.96
CA ALA A 334 11.42 -0.63 -16.47
C ALA A 334 9.93 -0.92 -16.36
N MET A 335 9.32 -1.52 -17.39
CA MET A 335 7.92 -1.96 -17.34
C MET A 335 7.68 -2.96 -16.21
N HIS A 336 8.58 -3.94 -16.02
CA HIS A 336 8.48 -4.89 -14.92
C HIS A 336 8.44 -4.17 -13.57
N LEU A 337 9.37 -3.26 -13.30
CA LEU A 337 9.45 -2.53 -12.03
C LEU A 337 8.24 -1.62 -11.78
N LEU A 338 7.73 -0.95 -12.82
CA LEU A 338 6.52 -0.13 -12.75
C LEU A 338 5.26 -0.96 -12.46
N SER A 339 5.20 -2.19 -12.97
CA SER A 339 4.05 -3.10 -12.79
C SER A 339 3.93 -3.75 -11.41
N LEU A 340 4.95 -3.62 -10.56
CA LEU A 340 4.94 -4.27 -9.25
C LEU A 340 3.97 -3.54 -8.29
N PRO A 341 3.21 -4.24 -7.42
CA PRO A 341 2.18 -3.62 -6.59
C PRO A 341 2.69 -2.45 -5.72
N THR A 342 1.91 -1.38 -5.57
CA THR A 342 2.22 -0.27 -4.64
C THR A 342 1.88 -0.67 -3.20
N ALA A 343 2.48 0.01 -2.21
CA ALA A 343 2.26 -0.29 -0.80
C ALA A 343 0.99 0.37 -0.24
N ALA A 344 0.64 1.56 -0.74
CA ALA A 344 -0.48 2.36 -0.23
C ALA A 344 -1.84 1.84 -0.70
N GLN A 345 -2.13 1.93 -2.01
CA GLN A 345 -3.45 1.59 -2.57
C GLN A 345 -3.31 0.80 -3.89
N PRO A 346 -2.79 -0.45 -3.85
CA PRO A 346 -2.35 -1.18 -5.05
C PRO A 346 -3.40 -1.40 -6.14
N PHE A 347 -4.68 -1.54 -5.79
CA PHE A 347 -5.75 -1.67 -6.78
C PHE A 347 -6.17 -0.31 -7.38
N LYS A 348 -6.13 0.77 -6.60
CA LYS A 348 -6.49 2.13 -7.08
C LYS A 348 -5.36 2.73 -7.92
N ASP A 349 -4.11 2.46 -7.53
CA ASP A 349 -2.92 2.94 -8.22
C ASP A 349 -2.66 2.22 -9.55
N ALA A 350 -3.36 1.11 -9.84
CA ALA A 350 -3.19 0.34 -11.07
C ALA A 350 -3.38 1.19 -12.34
N ALA A 351 -4.28 2.18 -12.32
CA ALA A 351 -4.48 3.12 -13.43
C ALA A 351 -3.25 4.03 -13.67
N ILE A 352 -2.57 4.44 -12.58
CA ILE A 352 -1.34 5.24 -12.66
C ILE A 352 -0.19 4.38 -13.22
N GLN A 353 -0.08 3.14 -12.75
CA GLN A 353 0.90 2.18 -13.28
C GLN A 353 0.68 1.87 -14.76
N GLU A 354 -0.58 1.74 -15.20
CA GLU A 354 -0.94 1.58 -16.61
C GLU A 354 -0.47 2.78 -17.43
N ALA A 355 -0.75 4.01 -16.98
CA ALA A 355 -0.32 5.22 -17.69
C ALA A 355 1.20 5.25 -17.91
N ALA A 356 1.97 4.93 -16.85
CA ALA A 356 3.43 4.87 -16.92
C ALA A 356 3.93 3.77 -17.88
N ILE A 357 3.34 2.57 -17.86
CA ILE A 357 3.71 1.47 -18.77
C ILE A 357 3.34 1.83 -20.22
N VAL A 358 2.18 2.43 -20.46
CA VAL A 358 1.74 2.88 -21.80
C VAL A 358 2.71 3.91 -22.37
N ARG A 359 3.24 4.82 -21.53
CA ARG A 359 4.26 5.78 -21.95
C ARG A 359 5.54 5.09 -22.42
N VAL A 360 6.02 4.10 -21.68
CA VAL A 360 7.20 3.29 -22.08
C VAL A 360 6.92 2.54 -23.38
N LEU A 361 5.78 1.86 -23.49
CA LEU A 361 5.39 1.11 -24.69
C LEU A 361 5.29 2.01 -25.93
N ARG A 362 4.77 3.23 -25.76
CA ARG A 362 4.72 4.22 -26.84
C ARG A 362 6.12 4.56 -27.33
N SER A 363 7.05 4.86 -26.42
CA SER A 363 8.44 5.15 -26.77
C SER A 363 9.12 3.97 -27.47
N MET A 364 8.89 2.73 -27.02
CA MET A 364 9.38 1.52 -27.69
C MET A 364 8.83 1.35 -29.11
N SER A 365 7.57 1.75 -29.35
CA SER A 365 6.90 1.66 -30.66
C SER A 365 7.31 2.75 -31.64
N GLU A 366 7.70 3.92 -31.13
CA GLU A 366 8.15 5.08 -31.91
C GLU A 366 9.63 4.94 -32.35
N TYR A 367 10.41 4.13 -31.63
CA TYR A 367 11.79 3.81 -32.00
C TYR A 367 11.86 3.10 -33.36
N GLN A 368 12.86 3.43 -34.18
CA GLN A 368 13.03 2.86 -35.52
C GLN A 368 14.35 2.05 -35.61
N PRO A 369 14.30 0.73 -35.88
CA PRO A 369 13.12 -0.14 -35.98
C PRO A 369 12.47 -0.43 -34.60
N PRO A 370 11.15 -0.67 -34.49
CA PRO A 370 10.46 -0.83 -33.21
C PRO A 370 11.13 -1.81 -32.24
N LEU A 371 11.20 -1.44 -30.96
CA LEU A 371 11.78 -2.29 -29.92
C LEU A 371 10.83 -3.42 -29.54
N LEU A 372 11.41 -4.58 -29.26
CA LEU A 372 10.69 -5.80 -28.91
C LEU A 372 10.20 -5.82 -27.46
N ILE A 373 9.01 -6.38 -27.26
CA ILE A 373 8.47 -6.70 -25.93
C ILE A 373 8.88 -8.13 -25.60
N ASP A 374 9.58 -8.30 -24.48
CA ASP A 374 9.97 -9.62 -23.99
C ASP A 374 8.89 -10.24 -23.10
N ARG A 375 9.13 -11.48 -22.65
CA ARG A 375 8.23 -12.17 -21.71
C ARG A 375 7.95 -11.33 -20.45
N GLN A 376 8.92 -10.60 -19.91
CA GLN A 376 8.72 -9.78 -18.71
C GLN A 376 7.86 -8.55 -18.99
N GLY A 377 7.99 -7.94 -20.17
CA GLY A 377 7.15 -6.85 -20.64
C GLY A 377 5.68 -7.26 -20.77
N TYR A 378 5.39 -8.41 -21.39
CA TYR A 378 4.02 -8.96 -21.42
C TYR A 378 3.48 -9.23 -20.01
N ARG A 379 4.29 -9.84 -19.14
CA ARG A 379 3.91 -10.06 -17.74
C ARG A 379 3.60 -8.76 -17.02
N ALA A 380 4.38 -7.70 -17.26
CA ALA A 380 4.16 -6.39 -16.65
C ALA A 380 2.78 -5.82 -17.00
N VAL A 381 2.39 -5.91 -18.27
CA VAL A 381 1.06 -5.46 -18.73
C VAL A 381 -0.05 -6.31 -18.10
N VAL A 382 0.08 -7.64 -18.13
CA VAL A 382 -0.91 -8.56 -17.56
C VAL A 382 -1.10 -8.34 -16.05
N ARG A 383 -0.02 -8.09 -15.29
CA ARG A 383 -0.09 -7.80 -13.84
C ARG A 383 -1.00 -6.60 -13.55
N VAL A 384 -0.83 -5.51 -14.30
CA VAL A 384 -1.63 -4.29 -14.11
C VAL A 384 -3.08 -4.51 -14.55
N GLN A 385 -3.31 -5.18 -15.68
CA GLN A 385 -4.66 -5.49 -16.17
C GLN A 385 -5.47 -6.37 -15.23
N ILE A 386 -4.83 -7.31 -14.52
CA ILE A 386 -5.50 -8.15 -13.51
C ILE A 386 -5.93 -7.33 -12.28
N ALA A 387 -5.18 -6.29 -11.92
CA ALA A 387 -5.47 -5.43 -10.77
C ALA A 387 -6.53 -4.34 -11.05
N GLN A 388 -6.80 -4.03 -12.31
CA GLN A 388 -7.78 -3.02 -12.72
C GLN A 388 -9.23 -3.44 -12.46
N SER A 389 -10.15 -2.47 -12.40
CA SER A 389 -11.60 -2.73 -12.35
C SER A 389 -12.12 -3.39 -13.62
N LYS A 390 -13.22 -4.18 -13.51
CA LYS A 390 -13.91 -4.75 -14.68
C LYS A 390 -14.42 -3.68 -15.63
N THR A 391 -14.19 -3.89 -16.93
CA THR A 391 -14.83 -3.11 -17.99
C THR A 391 -16.33 -3.42 -18.04
N SER A 392 -17.12 -2.58 -18.71
CA SER A 392 -18.55 -2.86 -18.90
C SER A 392 -18.82 -4.22 -19.54
N SER A 393 -18.02 -4.60 -20.55
CA SER A 393 -18.11 -5.92 -21.18
C SER A 393 -17.79 -7.07 -20.21
N GLU A 394 -16.79 -6.91 -19.36
CA GLU A 394 -16.43 -7.89 -18.32
C GLU A 394 -17.51 -7.98 -17.22
N GLN A 395 -18.20 -6.86 -16.94
CA GLN A 395 -19.33 -6.82 -16.00
C GLN A 395 -20.56 -7.55 -16.56
N GLU A 396 -20.93 -7.29 -17.81
CA GLU A 396 -22.01 -8.00 -18.52
C GLU A 396 -21.74 -9.51 -18.57
N TRP A 397 -20.50 -9.92 -18.87
CA TRP A 397 -20.11 -11.33 -18.82
C TRP A 397 -20.26 -11.93 -17.41
N ALA A 398 -19.82 -11.21 -16.38
CA ALA A 398 -19.94 -11.65 -14.99
C ALA A 398 -21.41 -11.78 -14.55
N GLU A 399 -22.34 -10.97 -15.08
CA GLU A 399 -23.77 -11.07 -14.80
C GLU A 399 -24.39 -12.36 -15.35
N LEU A 400 -23.90 -12.84 -16.49
CA LEU A 400 -24.37 -14.05 -17.17
C LEU A 400 -23.72 -15.34 -16.65
N GLN A 401 -22.73 -15.27 -15.75
CA GLN A 401 -22.15 -16.46 -15.16
C GLN A 401 -23.17 -17.20 -14.27
N ALA A 402 -23.28 -18.51 -14.47
CA ALA A 402 -24.18 -19.36 -13.71
C ALA A 402 -23.83 -19.40 -12.22
N LEU A 403 -24.85 -19.70 -11.40
CA LEU A 403 -24.68 -19.96 -9.98
C LEU A 403 -24.15 -21.37 -9.67
N SER A 404 -24.06 -22.27 -10.66
CA SER A 404 -23.37 -23.55 -10.51
C SER A 404 -21.85 -23.41 -10.63
N TRP A 405 -21.12 -24.44 -10.24
CA TRP A 405 -19.66 -24.54 -10.42
C TRP A 405 -19.32 -25.73 -11.33
N PRO A 406 -18.56 -25.55 -12.43
CA PRO A 406 -17.96 -24.29 -12.90
C PRO A 406 -18.99 -23.24 -13.38
N PRO A 407 -18.66 -21.93 -13.34
CA PRO A 407 -19.55 -20.81 -13.66
C PRO A 407 -19.72 -20.60 -15.17
N TRP A 408 -20.33 -21.57 -15.85
CA TRP A 408 -20.66 -21.46 -17.28
C TRP A 408 -21.64 -20.33 -17.56
N LYS A 409 -21.60 -19.75 -18.77
CA LYS A 409 -22.57 -18.74 -19.21
C LYS A 409 -23.99 -19.34 -19.19
N GLN A 410 -24.93 -18.62 -18.61
CA GLN A 410 -26.35 -18.94 -18.63
C GLN A 410 -27.11 -17.81 -19.34
N GLU A 411 -27.71 -18.14 -20.48
CA GLU A 411 -28.53 -17.20 -21.25
C GLU A 411 -29.88 -17.01 -20.55
N ARG A 412 -30.20 -15.76 -20.19
CA ARG A 412 -31.46 -15.38 -19.54
C ARG A 412 -32.42 -14.75 -20.54
N THR A 413 -31.89 -14.05 -21.54
CA THR A 413 -32.64 -13.37 -22.60
C THR A 413 -32.09 -13.73 -23.98
N ALA A 414 -32.88 -13.52 -25.03
CA ALA A 414 -32.43 -13.74 -26.41
C ALA A 414 -31.28 -12.81 -26.84
N VAL A 415 -31.16 -11.62 -26.21
CA VAL A 415 -30.05 -10.67 -26.45
C VAL A 415 -28.75 -11.20 -25.85
N ASP A 416 -28.82 -12.06 -24.83
CA ASP A 416 -27.63 -12.65 -24.21
C ASP A 416 -26.91 -13.61 -25.16
N ALA A 417 -27.58 -14.15 -26.19
CA ALA A 417 -26.98 -15.02 -27.19
C ALA A 417 -25.85 -14.31 -27.97
N ASP A 418 -25.99 -13.00 -28.19
CA ASP A 418 -24.99 -12.17 -28.89
C ASP A 418 -23.74 -11.92 -28.02
N ILE A 419 -23.83 -12.12 -26.70
CA ILE A 419 -22.72 -11.97 -25.76
C ILE A 419 -21.86 -13.24 -25.81
N THR A 420 -20.82 -13.21 -26.65
CA THR A 420 -19.92 -14.37 -26.84
C THR A 420 -18.76 -14.39 -25.83
N ALA A 421 -18.21 -15.59 -25.60
CA ALA A 421 -17.02 -15.78 -24.77
C ALA A 421 -15.78 -15.08 -25.35
N GLU A 422 -15.70 -14.89 -26.67
CA GLU A 422 -14.55 -14.26 -27.32
C GLU A 422 -14.57 -12.73 -27.19
N ASP A 423 -15.75 -12.12 -27.28
CA ASP A 423 -15.92 -10.67 -27.26
C ASP A 423 -16.05 -10.11 -25.83
N HIS A 424 -16.79 -10.80 -24.95
CA HIS A 424 -17.07 -10.33 -23.58
C HIS A 424 -16.39 -11.20 -22.51
N GLY A 425 -16.23 -12.50 -22.76
CA GLY A 425 -15.68 -13.45 -21.79
C GLY A 425 -14.16 -13.46 -21.65
N ARG A 426 -13.42 -12.94 -22.64
CA ARG A 426 -11.97 -12.76 -22.54
C ARG A 426 -11.64 -11.39 -21.97
N SER A 427 -11.13 -11.39 -20.74
CA SER A 427 -10.66 -10.15 -20.12
C SER A 427 -9.46 -9.54 -20.85
N LYS A 428 -9.18 -8.26 -20.60
CA LYS A 428 -7.98 -7.57 -21.17
C LYS A 428 -6.67 -8.34 -20.92
N ALA A 429 -6.54 -8.89 -19.71
CA ALA A 429 -5.40 -9.72 -19.32
C ALA A 429 -5.31 -11.00 -20.15
N SER A 430 -6.44 -11.67 -20.41
CA SER A 430 -6.50 -12.87 -21.25
C SER A 430 -6.08 -12.57 -22.69
N HIS A 431 -6.53 -11.45 -23.28
CA HIS A 431 -6.08 -11.02 -24.60
C HIS A 431 -4.56 -10.79 -24.65
N THR A 432 -3.97 -10.13 -23.65
CA THR A 432 -2.52 -9.92 -23.60
C THR A 432 -1.76 -11.25 -23.47
N LEU A 433 -2.27 -12.21 -22.69
CA LEU A 433 -1.70 -13.56 -22.58
C LEU A 433 -1.77 -14.32 -23.91
N GLN A 434 -2.87 -14.17 -24.66
CA GLN A 434 -2.99 -14.75 -26.00
C GLN A 434 -1.96 -14.14 -26.96
N ARG A 435 -1.80 -12.81 -26.97
CA ARG A 435 -0.77 -12.12 -27.78
C ARG A 435 0.64 -12.55 -27.42
N MET A 436 0.90 -12.82 -26.14
CA MET A 436 2.18 -13.37 -25.69
C MET A 436 2.44 -14.76 -26.31
N ARG A 437 1.43 -15.63 -26.39
CA ARG A 437 1.54 -16.94 -27.06
C ARG A 437 1.73 -16.81 -28.56
N GLU A 438 0.97 -15.94 -29.21
CA GLU A 438 1.10 -15.65 -30.65
C GLU A 438 2.48 -15.08 -31.01
N ALA A 439 3.13 -14.37 -30.08
CA ALA A 439 4.51 -13.91 -30.22
C ALA A 439 5.57 -15.02 -30.06
N GLY A 440 5.15 -16.27 -29.80
CA GLY A 440 6.02 -17.44 -29.69
C GLY A 440 6.48 -17.77 -28.26
N TYR A 441 5.96 -17.09 -27.24
CA TYR A 441 6.31 -17.41 -25.85
C TYR A 441 5.41 -18.51 -25.28
N THR A 442 6.03 -19.63 -24.89
CA THR A 442 5.36 -20.74 -24.20
C THR A 442 4.75 -20.31 -22.86
N PRO A 443 3.52 -20.73 -22.52
CA PRO A 443 2.92 -20.39 -21.24
C PRO A 443 3.63 -21.11 -20.10
N ASP A 444 4.20 -20.35 -19.16
CA ASP A 444 4.71 -20.92 -17.90
C ASP A 444 3.57 -21.02 -16.87
N THR A 445 3.82 -21.67 -15.75
CA THR A 445 2.93 -21.70 -14.59
C THR A 445 2.47 -20.32 -14.10
N TRP A 446 3.33 -19.29 -14.18
CA TRP A 446 2.93 -17.90 -13.91
C TRP A 446 1.81 -17.45 -14.85
N ALA A 447 1.91 -17.80 -16.13
CA ALA A 447 0.91 -17.45 -17.14
C ALA A 447 -0.39 -18.25 -16.94
N ALA A 448 -0.29 -19.51 -16.50
CA ALA A 448 -1.45 -20.31 -16.09
C ALA A 448 -2.20 -19.68 -14.90
N VAL A 449 -1.47 -19.24 -13.86
CA VAL A 449 -2.08 -18.54 -12.72
C VAL A 449 -2.69 -17.20 -13.15
N ALA A 450 -2.01 -16.44 -14.02
CA ALA A 450 -2.57 -15.21 -14.58
C ALA A 450 -3.85 -15.48 -15.39
N GLN A 451 -3.90 -16.59 -16.14
CA GLN A 451 -5.07 -17.02 -16.89
C GLN A 451 -6.26 -17.34 -15.97
N LEU A 452 -6.02 -18.04 -14.85
CA LEU A 452 -7.04 -18.32 -13.84
C LEU A 452 -7.69 -17.04 -13.29
N TYR A 453 -6.88 -16.05 -12.89
CA TYR A 453 -7.40 -14.76 -12.44
C TYR A 453 -8.12 -13.98 -13.53
N SER A 454 -7.77 -14.22 -14.79
CA SER A 454 -8.39 -13.61 -15.97
C SER A 454 -9.78 -14.19 -16.33
N GLY A 455 -10.20 -15.27 -15.66
CA GLY A 455 -11.53 -15.89 -15.79
C GLY A 455 -11.56 -17.26 -16.47
N TRP A 456 -10.41 -17.89 -16.75
CA TRP A 456 -10.33 -19.16 -17.46
C TRP A 456 -9.23 -20.07 -16.88
N ASP A 457 -9.51 -21.35 -16.67
CA ASP A 457 -8.50 -22.35 -16.32
C ASP A 457 -7.75 -22.85 -17.58
N THR A 458 -6.64 -23.53 -17.34
CA THR A 458 -5.78 -24.19 -18.32
C THR A 458 -6.47 -25.31 -19.11
N ASP A 459 -7.52 -25.91 -18.55
CA ASP A 459 -8.34 -26.94 -19.20
C ASP A 459 -9.51 -26.36 -20.02
N GLY A 460 -9.65 -25.02 -20.06
CA GLY A 460 -10.73 -24.33 -20.76
C GLY A 460 -12.02 -24.17 -19.95
N THR A 461 -12.06 -24.61 -18.70
CA THR A 461 -13.20 -24.34 -17.81
C THR A 461 -13.22 -22.87 -17.38
N PRO A 462 -14.40 -22.24 -17.27
CA PRO A 462 -14.50 -20.87 -16.81
C PRO A 462 -14.23 -20.79 -15.30
N THR A 463 -13.65 -19.68 -14.85
CA THR A 463 -13.47 -19.35 -13.44
C THR A 463 -14.04 -17.97 -13.14
N VAL A 464 -14.11 -17.60 -11.85
CA VAL A 464 -14.50 -16.23 -11.50
C VAL A 464 -13.32 -15.30 -11.77
N GLN A 465 -13.51 -14.36 -12.70
CA GLN A 465 -12.55 -13.29 -12.94
C GLN A 465 -12.33 -12.49 -11.66
N SER A 466 -11.14 -12.63 -11.07
CA SER A 466 -10.84 -12.15 -9.72
C SER A 466 -9.65 -11.20 -9.73
N ARG A 467 -9.82 -10.05 -9.09
CA ARG A 467 -8.75 -9.04 -9.00
C ARG A 467 -7.69 -9.47 -8.00
N ALA A 468 -6.45 -9.53 -8.47
CA ALA A 468 -5.34 -10.05 -7.68
C ALA A 468 -4.07 -9.21 -7.85
N LEU A 469 -3.29 -9.12 -6.78
CA LEU A 469 -1.97 -8.49 -6.78
C LEU A 469 -0.92 -9.57 -7.05
N MET A 470 -0.52 -9.69 -8.31
CA MET A 470 0.52 -10.64 -8.70
C MET A 470 1.91 -10.07 -8.36
N GLY A 471 2.54 -10.60 -7.32
CA GLY A 471 3.88 -10.18 -6.89
C GLY A 471 5.01 -10.59 -7.84
N SER A 472 6.21 -10.08 -7.57
CA SER A 472 7.47 -10.58 -8.13
C SER A 472 8.04 -11.77 -7.35
N SER A 473 7.27 -12.31 -6.39
CA SER A 473 7.79 -13.20 -5.33
C SER A 473 8.65 -14.32 -5.91
N MET A 474 9.81 -14.48 -5.29
CA MET A 474 10.77 -15.55 -5.57
C MET A 474 10.25 -16.93 -5.19
N VAL A 475 9.10 -17.06 -4.51
CA VAL A 475 8.42 -18.36 -4.51
C VAL A 475 8.05 -18.58 -5.96
N PRO A 476 8.80 -19.44 -6.67
CA PRO A 476 8.61 -19.53 -8.08
C PRO A 476 7.18 -20.03 -8.22
N TYR A 477 6.39 -19.44 -9.11
CA TYR A 477 5.15 -20.07 -9.56
C TYR A 477 5.43 -21.47 -10.16
N ARG A 478 6.64 -22.04 -10.07
CA ARG A 478 7.11 -23.28 -10.68
C ARG A 478 6.45 -24.53 -10.12
N THR A 479 5.62 -24.41 -9.09
CA THR A 479 4.94 -25.55 -8.48
C THR A 479 3.46 -25.59 -8.86
N GLU A 480 2.93 -26.78 -9.07
CA GLU A 480 1.50 -27.02 -9.30
C GLU A 480 0.63 -26.48 -8.15
N HIS A 481 1.17 -26.39 -6.94
CA HIS A 481 0.53 -25.76 -5.77
C HIS A 481 0.07 -24.32 -6.05
N SER A 482 0.79 -23.54 -6.85
CA SER A 482 0.41 -22.16 -7.16
C SER A 482 -0.84 -22.09 -8.05
N ILE A 483 -1.02 -23.09 -8.93
CA ILE A 483 -2.23 -23.22 -9.77
C ILE A 483 -3.42 -23.57 -8.88
N TRP A 484 -3.26 -24.51 -7.95
CA TRP A 484 -4.30 -24.88 -6.98
C TRP A 484 -4.69 -23.73 -6.03
N ALA A 485 -3.70 -23.00 -5.51
CA ALA A 485 -3.97 -21.80 -4.71
C ALA A 485 -4.76 -20.74 -5.50
N ALA A 486 -4.46 -20.58 -6.80
CA ALA A 486 -5.21 -19.69 -7.68
C ALA A 486 -6.64 -20.20 -7.95
N ARG A 487 -6.83 -21.51 -8.21
CA ARG A 487 -8.16 -22.14 -8.37
C ARG A 487 -9.06 -21.88 -7.16
N ILE A 488 -8.54 -22.08 -5.95
CA ILE A 488 -9.26 -21.79 -4.70
C ILE A 488 -9.55 -20.29 -4.57
N ALA A 489 -8.63 -19.42 -4.98
CA ALA A 489 -8.84 -17.98 -4.90
C ALA A 489 -9.92 -17.48 -5.88
N THR A 490 -10.05 -18.09 -7.05
CA THR A 490 -10.97 -17.73 -8.14
C THR A 490 -12.34 -18.40 -8.05
N THR A 491 -12.75 -18.84 -6.87
CA THR A 491 -14.12 -19.31 -6.58
C THR A 491 -15.00 -18.17 -6.07
N ARG A 492 -16.32 -18.32 -6.17
CA ARG A 492 -17.30 -17.34 -5.65
C ARG A 492 -17.65 -17.62 -4.18
N THR A 493 -17.87 -18.87 -3.80
CA THR A 493 -18.38 -19.27 -2.47
C THR A 493 -17.34 -20.06 -1.64
N GLY A 494 -17.57 -20.16 -0.32
CA GLY A 494 -16.74 -20.98 0.57
C GLY A 494 -16.84 -22.48 0.24
N GLN A 495 -18.02 -22.94 -0.20
CA GLN A 495 -18.26 -24.32 -0.61
C GLN A 495 -17.50 -24.69 -1.88
N GLU A 496 -17.49 -23.82 -2.89
CA GLU A 496 -16.67 -23.99 -4.10
C GLU A 496 -15.17 -24.01 -3.77
N ALA A 497 -14.71 -23.11 -2.89
CA ALA A 497 -13.32 -23.07 -2.42
C ALA A 497 -12.93 -24.38 -1.71
N TRP A 498 -13.82 -24.91 -0.88
CA TRP A 498 -13.61 -26.18 -0.19
C TRP A 498 -13.57 -27.37 -1.16
N ALA A 499 -14.47 -27.41 -2.15
CA ALA A 499 -14.42 -28.42 -3.21
C ALA A 499 -13.07 -28.42 -3.95
N ALA A 500 -12.54 -27.23 -4.29
CA ALA A 500 -11.23 -27.09 -4.91
C ALA A 500 -10.08 -27.53 -4.00
N TYR A 501 -10.18 -27.32 -2.68
CA TYR A 501 -9.19 -27.80 -1.70
C TYR A 501 -9.21 -29.33 -1.56
N LEU A 502 -10.38 -29.95 -1.54
CA LEU A 502 -10.49 -31.41 -1.50
C LEU A 502 -9.96 -32.05 -2.79
N ALA A 503 -10.26 -31.46 -3.95
CA ALA A 503 -9.69 -31.90 -5.23
C ALA A 503 -8.16 -31.77 -5.25
N TYR A 504 -7.60 -30.76 -4.58
CA TYR A 504 -6.17 -30.66 -4.36
C TYR A 504 -5.63 -31.81 -3.49
N GLU A 505 -6.27 -32.13 -2.36
CA GLU A 505 -5.86 -33.29 -1.54
C GLU A 505 -5.88 -34.60 -2.35
N ASP A 506 -6.86 -34.76 -3.24
CA ASP A 506 -7.02 -35.95 -4.07
C ASP A 506 -5.89 -36.10 -5.12
N THR A 507 -5.17 -35.02 -5.45
CA THR A 507 -3.97 -35.12 -6.31
C THR A 507 -2.79 -35.79 -5.63
N GLY A 508 -2.83 -35.98 -4.31
CA GLY A 508 -1.72 -36.54 -3.52
C GLY A 508 -0.53 -35.58 -3.40
N LEU A 509 -0.64 -34.34 -3.85
CA LEU A 509 0.38 -33.30 -3.65
C LEU A 509 0.52 -33.00 -2.14
N GLY A 510 1.77 -32.97 -1.65
CA GLY A 510 2.05 -32.68 -0.25
C GLY A 510 1.53 -31.30 0.20
N PRO A 511 1.39 -31.04 1.52
CA PRO A 511 0.81 -29.78 2.00
C PRO A 511 1.67 -28.56 1.62
N ASP A 512 1.04 -27.51 1.09
CA ASP A 512 1.72 -26.30 0.66
C ASP A 512 1.17 -25.04 1.34
N ALA A 513 2.07 -24.11 1.63
CA ALA A 513 1.76 -22.85 2.32
C ALA A 513 0.82 -21.94 1.50
N GLN A 514 0.96 -21.86 0.17
CA GLN A 514 0.12 -21.01 -0.66
C GLN A 514 -1.31 -21.53 -0.73
N VAL A 515 -1.48 -22.84 -0.84
CA VAL A 515 -2.79 -23.50 -0.86
C VAL A 515 -3.49 -23.31 0.48
N ASN A 516 -2.78 -23.56 1.59
CA ASN A 516 -3.31 -23.35 2.95
C ASN A 516 -3.69 -21.88 3.19
N PHE A 517 -2.86 -20.94 2.75
CA PHE A 517 -3.18 -19.51 2.82
C PHE A 517 -4.45 -19.17 2.03
N ALA A 518 -4.59 -19.69 0.81
CA ALA A 518 -5.74 -19.42 -0.05
C ALA A 518 -7.06 -19.93 0.56
N ILE A 519 -7.07 -21.15 1.11
CA ILE A 519 -8.27 -21.73 1.73
C ILE A 519 -8.61 -21.06 3.06
N VAL A 520 -7.62 -20.82 3.94
CA VAL A 520 -7.84 -20.11 5.22
C VAL A 520 -8.38 -18.71 4.96
N ARG A 521 -7.90 -18.04 3.91
CA ARG A 521 -8.45 -16.74 3.48
C ARG A 521 -9.91 -16.83 3.10
N LYS A 522 -10.31 -17.81 2.29
CA LYS A 522 -11.71 -18.00 1.89
C LYS A 522 -12.62 -18.31 3.09
N LEU A 523 -12.20 -19.25 3.94
CA LEU A 523 -12.96 -19.62 5.14
C LEU A 523 -13.06 -18.49 6.16
N SER A 524 -12.00 -17.68 6.32
CA SER A 524 -12.05 -16.51 7.21
C SER A 524 -13.09 -15.47 6.79
N GLU A 525 -13.29 -15.27 5.48
CA GLU A 525 -14.31 -14.35 4.98
C GLU A 525 -15.72 -14.96 5.05
N GLU A 526 -15.84 -16.28 4.88
CA GLU A 526 -17.08 -17.05 5.12
C GLU A 526 -17.53 -16.92 6.59
N ASP A 527 -16.62 -17.14 7.54
CA ASP A 527 -16.88 -17.02 8.98
C ASP A 527 -17.32 -15.59 9.36
N LYS A 528 -16.74 -14.56 8.73
CA LYS A 528 -17.16 -13.16 8.93
C LYS A 528 -18.58 -12.90 8.42
N ARG A 529 -18.97 -13.50 7.29
CA ARG A 529 -20.32 -13.36 6.76
C ARG A 529 -21.36 -14.01 7.67
N GLY A 530 -21.02 -15.14 8.29
CA GLY A 530 -21.88 -15.85 9.24
C GLY A 530 -22.07 -15.15 10.59
N ARG A 531 -21.19 -14.20 10.96
CA ARG A 531 -21.30 -13.43 12.21
C ARG A 531 -22.36 -12.33 12.06
N PRO A 532 -23.27 -12.14 13.04
CA PRO A 532 -24.16 -10.99 13.05
C PRO A 532 -23.31 -9.72 13.09
N GLN A 533 -23.38 -8.91 12.04
CA GLN A 533 -22.69 -7.62 12.02
C GLN A 533 -23.33 -6.68 13.04
N ASP A 534 -22.50 -5.91 13.73
CA ASP A 534 -22.93 -4.85 14.62
C ASP A 534 -23.77 -3.82 13.80
N PRO A 535 -25.07 -3.63 14.10
CA PRO A 535 -25.95 -2.75 13.33
C PRO A 535 -25.44 -1.30 13.26
N SER A 536 -24.56 -0.91 14.19
CA SER A 536 -23.99 0.44 14.32
C SER A 536 -23.01 0.82 13.19
N LEU A 537 -22.41 -0.15 12.49
CA LEU A 537 -21.51 0.10 11.35
C LEU A 537 -22.23 -0.01 9.99
N THR A 538 -23.40 -0.63 9.96
CA THR A 538 -24.26 -0.66 8.79
C THR A 538 -25.34 0.38 8.95
N THR A 539 -25.05 1.62 8.54
CA THR A 539 -26.15 2.51 8.15
C THR A 539 -26.91 1.80 7.03
N LYS A 540 -28.07 1.22 7.39
CA LYS A 540 -29.10 0.79 6.45
C LYS A 540 -29.56 2.03 5.68
N ARG A 541 -28.78 2.44 4.70
CA ARG A 541 -29.13 3.48 3.73
C ARG A 541 -29.07 2.85 2.35
N ASP A 542 -30.19 3.02 1.67
CA ASP A 542 -30.55 2.68 0.29
C ASP A 542 -29.45 1.99 -0.52
N THR A 543 -29.63 0.68 -0.70
CA THR A 543 -28.86 -0.19 -1.61
C THR A 543 -28.96 0.20 -3.08
N SER A 544 -29.74 1.23 -3.42
CA SER A 544 -30.10 1.59 -4.79
C SER A 544 -29.01 2.35 -5.56
N ARG A 545 -28.02 2.96 -4.88
CA ARG A 545 -26.92 3.72 -5.51
C ARG A 545 -25.52 3.11 -5.34
N ARG A 546 -25.39 1.99 -4.62
CA ARG A 546 -24.10 1.30 -4.50
C ARG A 546 -23.72 0.74 -5.87
N ALA A 547 -22.49 0.98 -6.31
CA ALA A 547 -21.95 0.35 -7.52
C ALA A 547 -22.21 -1.16 -7.44
N ARG A 548 -22.82 -1.75 -8.47
CA ARG A 548 -23.06 -3.20 -8.54
C ARG A 548 -21.69 -3.89 -8.50
N LEU A 549 -21.50 -4.74 -7.49
CA LEU A 549 -20.25 -5.46 -7.27
C LEU A 549 -20.43 -6.89 -7.75
N PHE A 550 -19.52 -7.36 -8.60
CA PHE A 550 -19.57 -8.70 -9.14
C PHE A 550 -18.59 -9.63 -8.39
N PRO A 551 -18.83 -10.95 -8.40
CA PRO A 551 -17.89 -11.92 -7.83
C PRO A 551 -16.47 -11.68 -8.34
N GLY A 552 -15.49 -11.65 -7.43
CA GLY A 552 -14.09 -11.38 -7.77
C GLY A 552 -13.66 -9.90 -7.76
N ASP A 553 -14.59 -8.94 -7.64
CA ASP A 553 -14.25 -7.52 -7.41
C ASP A 553 -14.03 -7.19 -5.92
N GLN A 554 -14.50 -8.08 -5.04
CA GLN A 554 -14.39 -7.97 -3.60
C GLN A 554 -13.64 -9.15 -3.00
N ARG A 555 -13.12 -8.93 -1.80
CA ARG A 555 -12.53 -9.98 -0.97
C ARG A 555 -13.60 -10.89 -0.35
N GLU A 556 -14.81 -10.36 -0.15
CA GLU A 556 -15.92 -11.06 0.49
C GLU A 556 -16.42 -12.23 -0.37
N VAL A 557 -16.86 -13.27 0.32
CA VAL A 557 -17.39 -14.50 -0.29
C VAL A 557 -18.90 -14.36 -0.42
N ALA A 558 -19.42 -14.63 -1.62
CA ALA A 558 -20.86 -14.53 -1.87
C ALA A 558 -21.65 -15.64 -1.14
N PRO A 559 -22.92 -15.40 -0.80
CA PRO A 559 -23.76 -16.41 -0.17
C PRO A 559 -23.94 -17.63 -1.08
N LEU A 560 -24.33 -18.75 -0.47
CA LEU A 560 -24.73 -19.93 -1.22
C LEU A 560 -25.88 -19.59 -2.19
N PRO A 561 -25.96 -20.27 -3.34
CA PRO A 561 -27.07 -20.11 -4.25
C PRO A 561 -28.43 -20.31 -3.56
N PRO A 562 -29.53 -19.73 -4.07
CA PRO A 562 -30.85 -19.91 -3.47
C PRO A 562 -31.38 -21.34 -3.65
N SER A 563 -30.92 -22.07 -4.68
CA SER A 563 -31.34 -23.43 -4.98
C SER A 563 -30.23 -24.44 -4.68
N VAL A 564 -30.58 -25.52 -3.98
CA VAL A 564 -29.68 -26.61 -3.61
C VAL A 564 -29.13 -27.35 -4.84
N HIS A 565 -29.88 -27.38 -5.96
CA HIS A 565 -29.40 -27.99 -7.21
C HIS A 565 -28.19 -27.30 -7.81
N LEU A 566 -27.94 -26.04 -7.41
CA LEU A 566 -26.79 -25.26 -7.87
C LEU A 566 -25.58 -25.41 -6.93
N TYR A 567 -25.70 -26.23 -5.88
CA TYR A 567 -24.63 -26.42 -4.90
C TYR A 567 -23.52 -27.31 -5.46
N THR A 568 -22.29 -26.97 -5.10
CA THR A 568 -21.14 -27.85 -5.35
C THR A 568 -21.10 -28.94 -4.30
N TYR A 569 -21.45 -30.17 -4.66
CA TYR A 569 -21.37 -31.30 -3.74
C TYR A 569 -19.93 -31.55 -3.29
N THR A 570 -19.72 -31.65 -1.98
CA THR A 570 -18.42 -31.90 -1.35
C THR A 570 -18.51 -33.14 -0.47
N ARG A 571 -17.45 -33.95 -0.41
CA ARG A 571 -17.40 -35.18 0.41
C ARG A 571 -17.49 -34.93 1.92
N THR A 572 -17.11 -33.72 2.34
CA THR A 572 -17.15 -33.26 3.74
C THR A 572 -17.71 -31.86 3.79
N SER A 573 -18.47 -31.53 4.84
CA SER A 573 -18.97 -30.17 5.05
C SER A 573 -17.82 -29.16 5.14
N VAL A 574 -18.12 -27.90 4.82
CA VAL A 574 -17.15 -26.79 4.89
C VAL A 574 -16.75 -26.59 6.36
N PRO A 575 -15.46 -26.74 6.72
CA PRO A 575 -15.00 -26.55 8.09
C PRO A 575 -14.89 -25.06 8.43
N SER A 576 -14.96 -24.73 9.73
CA SER A 576 -14.54 -23.41 10.22
C SER A 576 -13.01 -23.29 10.18
N VAL A 577 -12.49 -22.06 10.26
CA VAL A 577 -11.03 -21.83 10.32
C VAL A 577 -10.40 -22.57 11.50
N ASP A 578 -11.05 -22.58 12.67
CA ASP A 578 -10.56 -23.30 13.85
C ASP A 578 -10.41 -24.80 13.60
N THR A 579 -11.41 -25.41 12.97
CA THR A 579 -11.44 -26.84 12.70
C THR A 579 -10.37 -27.23 11.69
N LEU A 580 -10.25 -26.47 10.59
CA LEU A 580 -9.18 -26.68 9.61
C LEU A 580 -7.79 -26.52 10.26
N PHE A 581 -7.61 -25.51 11.11
CA PHE A 581 -6.32 -25.26 11.76
C PHE A 581 -5.91 -26.41 12.68
N ARG A 582 -6.85 -26.97 13.47
CA ARG A 582 -6.61 -28.18 14.27
C ARG A 582 -6.22 -29.37 13.39
N GLN A 583 -6.97 -29.62 12.32
CA GLN A 583 -6.66 -30.70 11.37
C GLN A 583 -5.26 -30.57 10.76
N LEU A 584 -4.82 -29.35 10.42
CA LEU A 584 -3.48 -29.11 9.91
C LEU A 584 -2.40 -29.39 10.96
N ILE A 585 -2.61 -28.98 12.21
CA ILE A 585 -1.69 -29.26 13.32
C ILE A 585 -1.62 -30.75 13.62
N ASP A 586 -2.76 -31.43 13.69
CA ASP A 586 -2.85 -32.87 14.00
C ASP A 586 -2.14 -33.72 12.93
N ARG A 587 -2.15 -33.24 11.68
CA ARG A 587 -1.40 -33.83 10.55
C ARG A 587 0.08 -33.42 10.52
N GLY A 588 0.55 -32.61 11.48
CA GLY A 588 1.94 -32.14 11.55
C GLY A 588 2.32 -31.12 10.47
N VAL A 589 1.34 -30.48 9.81
CA VAL A 589 1.58 -29.52 8.73
C VAL A 589 2.18 -28.23 9.30
N TYR A 590 3.26 -27.75 8.67
CA TYR A 590 3.83 -26.46 9.02
C TYR A 590 2.94 -25.31 8.57
N ILE A 591 2.59 -24.42 9.50
CA ILE A 591 1.80 -23.23 9.23
C ILE A 591 2.77 -22.06 9.05
N ASP A 592 2.78 -21.51 7.84
CA ASP A 592 3.63 -20.38 7.53
C ASP A 592 3.19 -19.12 8.30
N PRO A 593 4.11 -18.16 8.55
CA PRO A 593 3.80 -16.96 9.33
C PRO A 593 2.69 -16.09 8.74
N TYR A 594 2.44 -16.12 7.43
CA TYR A 594 1.37 -15.33 6.79
C TYR A 594 0.00 -15.99 7.01
N THR A 595 -0.09 -17.31 6.88
CA THR A 595 -1.32 -18.06 7.21
C THR A 595 -1.64 -17.95 8.70
N LEU A 596 -0.62 -18.03 9.56
CA LEU A 596 -0.79 -17.81 11.00
C LEU A 596 -1.28 -16.40 11.31
N ALA A 597 -0.67 -15.37 10.72
CA ALA A 597 -1.10 -13.99 10.88
C ALA A 597 -2.55 -13.79 10.43
N LEU A 598 -2.96 -14.41 9.33
CA LEU A 598 -4.32 -14.34 8.82
C LEU A 598 -5.34 -15.01 9.74
N ALA A 599 -5.00 -16.16 10.33
CA ALA A 599 -5.85 -16.83 11.31
C ALA A 599 -6.02 -15.97 12.58
N ILE A 600 -4.92 -15.38 13.08
CA ILE A 600 -4.93 -14.48 14.24
C ILE A 600 -5.78 -13.23 13.97
N GLU A 601 -5.64 -12.60 12.80
CA GLU A 601 -6.39 -11.40 12.41
C GLU A 601 -7.91 -11.63 12.43
N ASN A 602 -8.35 -12.82 12.01
CA ASN A 602 -9.77 -13.16 11.85
C ASN A 602 -10.35 -14.00 13.00
N ALA A 603 -9.56 -14.25 14.05
CA ALA A 603 -9.95 -15.05 15.21
C ALA A 603 -11.32 -14.64 15.79
N ALA A 604 -12.06 -15.62 16.31
CA ALA A 604 -13.39 -15.40 16.89
C ALA A 604 -13.33 -14.71 18.27
N SER A 605 -12.26 -14.94 19.03
CA SER A 605 -12.02 -14.31 20.33
C SER A 605 -10.52 -14.09 20.56
N LEU A 606 -10.19 -13.26 21.56
CA LEU A 606 -8.81 -13.06 22.03
C LEU A 606 -8.13 -14.38 22.41
N GLN A 607 -8.89 -15.31 23.03
CA GLN A 607 -8.41 -16.63 23.43
C GLN A 607 -8.02 -17.50 22.23
N HIS A 608 -8.84 -17.55 21.18
CA HIS A 608 -8.51 -18.29 19.95
C HIS A 608 -7.27 -17.69 19.26
N GLY A 609 -7.16 -16.36 19.21
CA GLY A 609 -6.00 -15.69 18.64
C GLY A 609 -4.69 -16.01 19.38
N ILE A 610 -4.71 -16.01 20.72
CA ILE A 610 -3.55 -16.40 21.53
C ILE A 610 -3.25 -17.90 21.37
N TRP A 611 -4.28 -18.75 21.28
CA TRP A 611 -4.11 -20.18 21.04
C TRP A 611 -3.41 -20.46 19.69
N TYR A 612 -3.84 -19.80 18.61
CA TYR A 612 -3.16 -19.91 17.30
C TYR A 612 -1.68 -19.54 17.39
N LEU A 613 -1.35 -18.45 18.10
CA LEU A 613 0.04 -18.03 18.29
C LEU A 613 0.86 -19.07 19.06
N ARG A 614 0.28 -19.63 20.13
CA ARG A 614 0.96 -20.62 20.99
C ARG A 614 1.28 -21.92 20.25
N VAL A 615 0.34 -22.42 19.45
CA VAL A 615 0.48 -23.71 18.77
C VAL A 615 1.14 -23.57 17.40
N GLY A 616 0.90 -22.47 16.68
CA GLY A 616 1.39 -22.28 15.31
C GLY A 616 2.80 -21.67 15.19
N SER A 617 3.30 -20.93 16.19
CA SER A 617 4.61 -20.26 16.11
C SER A 617 5.77 -21.21 16.46
N ARG A 618 6.79 -21.26 15.60
CA ARG A 618 8.00 -22.12 15.76
C ARG A 618 9.15 -21.47 16.55
N GLY A 619 8.92 -20.38 17.29
CA GLY A 619 9.95 -19.75 18.12
C GLY A 619 9.39 -19.33 19.47
N GLU A 620 9.95 -19.88 20.55
CA GLU A 620 9.61 -19.46 21.91
C GLU A 620 9.93 -17.98 22.14
N ASP A 621 11.02 -17.49 21.54
CA ASP A 621 11.38 -16.08 21.62
C ASP A 621 10.30 -15.17 21.00
N ILE A 622 9.73 -15.55 19.84
CA ILE A 622 8.65 -14.81 19.19
C ILE A 622 7.39 -14.80 20.07
N LYS A 623 7.07 -15.93 20.71
CA LYS A 623 5.92 -16.04 21.62
C LYS A 623 6.12 -15.13 22.83
N ARG A 624 7.27 -15.21 23.50
CA ARG A 624 7.61 -14.39 24.66
C ARG A 624 7.65 -12.91 24.32
N ALA A 625 8.24 -12.54 23.18
CA ALA A 625 8.27 -11.17 22.71
C ALA A 625 6.86 -10.56 22.53
N LEU A 626 5.92 -11.30 21.94
CA LEU A 626 4.56 -10.80 21.71
C LEU A 626 3.68 -10.88 22.96
N LEU A 627 3.77 -11.97 23.73
CA LEU A 627 2.92 -12.20 24.90
C LEU A 627 3.42 -11.48 26.16
N LEU A 628 4.74 -11.37 26.34
CA LEU A 628 5.38 -10.85 27.57
C LEU A 628 6.14 -9.54 27.36
N GLY A 629 6.36 -9.11 26.12
CA GLY A 629 7.17 -7.90 25.84
C GLY A 629 8.68 -8.10 26.01
N ASP A 630 9.16 -9.35 26.04
CA ASP A 630 10.58 -9.65 26.21
C ASP A 630 11.41 -9.13 25.01
N PRO A 631 12.58 -8.48 25.26
CA PRO A 631 13.42 -7.96 24.19
C PRO A 631 14.04 -9.09 23.39
N MET A 632 13.82 -9.08 22.07
CA MET A 632 14.39 -10.06 21.15
C MET A 632 15.88 -9.80 20.88
N PRO A 633 16.74 -10.83 20.83
CA PRO A 633 18.15 -10.69 20.45
C PRO A 633 18.33 -10.11 19.04
N GLN A 634 17.40 -10.41 18.14
CA GLN A 634 17.34 -9.87 16.78
C GLN A 634 15.91 -9.42 16.45
N PRO A 635 15.58 -8.12 16.54
CA PRO A 635 14.24 -7.63 16.23
C PRO A 635 13.84 -7.86 14.77
N SER A 636 14.81 -7.99 13.86
CA SER A 636 14.59 -8.33 12.46
C SER A 636 14.07 -9.75 12.22
N ALA A 637 14.18 -10.66 13.21
CA ALA A 637 13.68 -12.02 13.10
C ALA A 637 12.14 -12.10 13.24
N MET A 638 11.49 -11.04 13.74
CA MET A 638 10.05 -11.00 13.91
C MET A 638 9.34 -10.80 12.56
N PRO A 639 8.45 -11.72 12.14
CA PRO A 639 7.67 -11.52 10.93
C PRO A 639 6.70 -10.33 11.08
N SER A 640 6.90 -9.28 10.27
CA SER A 640 6.05 -8.08 10.27
C SER A 640 4.53 -8.34 10.15
N PRO A 641 4.06 -9.31 9.32
CA PRO A 641 2.64 -9.67 9.25
C PRO A 641 2.10 -10.21 10.58
N LEU A 642 2.90 -11.04 11.26
CA LEU A 642 2.52 -11.66 12.53
C LEU A 642 2.40 -10.60 13.64
N PHE A 643 3.38 -9.71 13.74
CA PHE A 643 3.33 -8.59 14.69
C PHE A 643 2.09 -7.71 14.45
N SER A 644 1.84 -7.34 13.18
CA SER A 644 0.69 -6.50 12.81
C SER A 644 -0.65 -7.19 13.12
N ALA A 645 -0.76 -8.49 12.87
CA ALA A 645 -1.95 -9.28 13.18
C ALA A 645 -2.20 -9.39 14.69
N PHE A 646 -1.15 -9.57 15.48
CA PHE A 646 -1.27 -9.63 16.94
C PHE A 646 -1.70 -8.29 17.54
N ILE A 647 -1.10 -7.17 17.11
CA ILE A 647 -1.55 -5.83 17.52
C ILE A 647 -3.02 -5.62 17.14
N ARG A 648 -3.43 -6.04 15.94
CA ARG A 648 -4.84 -5.97 15.52
C ARG A 648 -5.77 -6.82 16.38
N LEU A 649 -5.34 -8.00 16.81
CA LEU A 649 -6.11 -8.84 17.73
C LEU A 649 -6.37 -8.12 19.06
N LEU A 650 -5.33 -7.55 19.67
CA LEU A 650 -5.45 -6.77 20.91
C LEU A 650 -6.39 -5.57 20.74
N CYS A 651 -6.25 -4.86 19.61
CA CYS A 651 -7.08 -3.71 19.27
C CYS A 651 -8.55 -4.03 19.04
N ARG A 652 -8.88 -5.24 18.60
CA ARG A 652 -10.26 -5.69 18.35
C ARG A 652 -11.00 -6.11 19.61
N TYR A 653 -10.27 -6.52 20.65
CA TYR A 653 -10.84 -6.98 21.92
C TYR A 653 -10.36 -6.13 23.11
N PRO A 654 -10.56 -4.79 23.11
CA PRO A 654 -10.04 -3.92 24.16
C PRO A 654 -10.68 -4.21 25.53
N ASN A 655 -11.93 -4.69 25.54
CA ASN A 655 -12.71 -4.92 26.77
C ASN A 655 -12.38 -6.25 27.48
N VAL A 656 -11.54 -7.10 26.89
CA VAL A 656 -11.19 -8.41 27.47
C VAL A 656 -9.86 -8.29 28.21
N ASN A 657 -9.89 -8.40 29.53
CA ASN A 657 -8.67 -8.36 30.34
C ASN A 657 -7.75 -9.55 30.01
N LEU A 658 -6.45 -9.29 29.79
CA LEU A 658 -5.46 -10.34 29.51
C LEU A 658 -5.39 -11.39 30.62
N SER A 659 -5.67 -11.00 31.88
CA SER A 659 -5.72 -11.93 33.02
C SER A 659 -6.70 -13.09 32.87
N LYS A 660 -7.80 -12.89 32.11
CA LYS A 660 -8.80 -13.94 31.88
C LYS A 660 -8.40 -14.92 30.78
N VAL A 661 -7.45 -14.53 29.94
CA VAL A 661 -7.10 -15.27 28.72
C VAL A 661 -5.75 -15.97 28.86
N MET A 662 -4.82 -15.36 29.60
CA MET A 662 -3.52 -15.96 29.90
C MET A 662 -3.68 -16.99 31.02
N ALA A 663 -3.58 -18.25 30.64
CA ALA A 663 -3.74 -19.38 31.57
C ALA A 663 -2.52 -19.58 32.51
N ASP A 664 -1.34 -19.03 32.18
CA ASP A 664 -0.11 -19.24 32.93
C ASP A 664 0.12 -18.11 33.93
N GLN A 665 0.15 -18.46 35.22
CA GLN A 665 0.37 -17.51 36.32
C GLN A 665 1.74 -16.84 36.23
N SER A 666 2.76 -17.52 35.69
CA SER A 666 4.11 -16.97 35.55
C SER A 666 4.20 -15.85 34.51
N GLU A 667 3.41 -15.95 33.43
CA GLU A 667 3.28 -14.93 32.40
C GLU A 667 2.60 -13.67 32.96
N LEU A 668 1.55 -13.85 33.76
CA LEU A 668 0.82 -12.76 34.41
C LEU A 668 1.68 -11.98 35.40
N SER A 669 2.47 -12.68 36.23
CA SER A 669 3.39 -12.05 37.18
C SER A 669 4.43 -11.17 36.47
N LYS A 670 4.94 -11.61 35.32
CA LYS A 670 5.89 -10.83 34.51
C LYS A 670 5.25 -9.58 33.92
N LEU A 671 4.07 -9.71 33.31
CA LEU A 671 3.34 -8.55 32.77
C LEU A 671 2.99 -7.52 33.86
N SER A 672 2.60 -7.98 35.05
CA SER A 672 2.35 -7.07 36.19
C SER A 672 3.61 -6.44 36.77
N SER A 673 4.80 -6.98 36.46
CA SER A 673 6.09 -6.43 36.90
C SER A 673 6.65 -5.37 35.94
N ILE A 674 6.05 -5.21 34.76
CA ILE A 674 6.41 -4.14 33.81
C ILE A 674 6.04 -2.79 34.45
N GLN A 675 6.96 -1.82 34.40
CA GLN A 675 6.69 -0.47 34.90
C GLN A 675 5.47 0.11 34.17
N PRO A 676 4.41 0.51 34.89
CA PRO A 676 3.20 0.98 34.26
C PRO A 676 3.49 2.27 33.50
N MET A 677 3.00 2.34 32.26
CA MET A 677 3.10 3.57 31.48
C MET A 677 2.33 4.69 32.18
N LEU A 678 2.99 5.84 32.37
CA LEU A 678 2.38 7.04 32.92
C LEU A 678 1.82 7.91 31.79
N LEU A 679 0.51 8.12 31.78
CA LEU A 679 -0.14 9.06 30.87
C LEU A 679 -0.81 10.17 31.69
N GLN A 680 -0.39 11.42 31.49
CA GLN A 680 -0.86 12.57 32.27
C GLN A 680 -0.82 12.33 33.79
N GLY A 681 0.25 11.67 34.28
CA GLY A 681 0.44 11.36 35.70
C GLY A 681 -0.37 10.17 36.25
N HIS A 682 -1.13 9.45 35.42
CA HIS A 682 -1.89 8.27 35.84
C HIS A 682 -1.19 6.98 35.40
N GLU A 683 -1.09 6.01 36.32
CA GLU A 683 -0.58 4.66 36.04
C GLU A 683 -1.63 3.85 35.28
N LEU A 684 -1.23 3.36 34.11
CA LEU A 684 -2.08 2.53 33.27
C LEU A 684 -1.90 1.05 33.60
N ASN A 685 -2.99 0.28 33.53
CA ASN A 685 -2.95 -1.15 33.78
C ASN A 685 -2.24 -1.88 32.61
N PRO A 686 -1.08 -2.53 32.83
CA PRO A 686 -0.35 -3.25 31.77
C PRO A 686 -1.13 -4.47 31.25
N LEU A 687 -2.08 -5.00 32.04
CA LEU A 687 -2.94 -6.13 31.64
C LEU A 687 -4.08 -5.73 30.68
N HIS A 688 -4.21 -4.43 30.36
CA HIS A 688 -5.16 -3.95 29.37
C HIS A 688 -4.62 -4.16 27.95
N PRO A 689 -5.34 -4.85 27.03
CA PRO A 689 -4.83 -5.18 25.69
C PRO A 689 -4.28 -3.99 24.89
N LEU A 690 -4.93 -2.82 24.97
CA LEU A 690 -4.45 -1.61 24.28
C LEU A 690 -3.17 -1.03 24.88
N VAL A 691 -2.98 -1.15 26.20
CA VAL A 691 -1.77 -0.65 26.88
C VAL A 691 -0.60 -1.54 26.50
N HIS A 692 -0.79 -2.87 26.58
CA HIS A 692 0.19 -3.85 26.08
C HIS A 692 0.55 -3.62 24.60
N ALA A 693 -0.44 -3.31 23.75
CA ALA A 693 -0.19 -3.01 22.35
C ALA A 693 0.69 -1.75 22.15
N ILE A 694 0.51 -0.71 22.97
CA ILE A 694 1.31 0.52 22.92
C ILE A 694 2.73 0.25 23.44
N GLU A 695 2.86 -0.52 24.52
CA GLU A 695 4.17 -0.94 25.04
C GLU A 695 4.95 -1.72 23.99
N LEU A 696 4.32 -2.68 23.30
CA LEU A 696 4.93 -3.38 22.18
C LEU A 696 5.36 -2.43 21.05
N LEU A 697 4.58 -1.40 20.71
CA LEU A 697 5.01 -0.41 19.71
C LEU A 697 6.23 0.41 20.17
N SER A 698 6.27 0.77 21.45
CA SER A 698 7.38 1.53 22.03
C SER A 698 8.69 0.73 22.05
N LEU A 699 8.59 -0.59 22.27
CA LEU A 699 9.70 -1.54 22.30
C LEU A 699 10.21 -1.89 20.89
N PHE A 700 9.31 -2.30 19.99
CA PHE A 700 9.69 -2.78 18.66
C PHE A 700 9.88 -1.67 17.62
N ARG A 701 9.31 -0.48 17.86
CA ARG A 701 9.39 0.71 16.99
C ARG A 701 9.25 0.38 15.50
N PRO A 702 8.10 -0.20 15.08
CA PRO A 702 7.94 -0.69 13.72
C PRO A 702 7.87 0.46 12.71
N THR A 703 8.63 0.33 11.62
CA THR A 703 8.56 1.26 10.48
C THR A 703 7.29 1.06 9.64
N SER A 704 6.60 -0.08 9.77
CA SER A 704 5.36 -0.32 9.01
C SER A 704 4.20 0.50 9.59
N PRO A 705 3.33 1.13 8.75
CA PRO A 705 2.23 1.96 9.23
C PRO A 705 1.04 1.16 9.81
N VAL A 706 0.95 -0.14 9.49
CA VAL A 706 -0.22 -0.98 9.79
C VAL A 706 -0.49 -1.15 11.29
N PRO A 707 0.50 -1.45 12.16
CA PRO A 707 0.29 -1.53 13.60
C PRO A 707 -0.23 -0.22 14.19
N TRP A 708 0.33 0.92 13.77
CA TRP A 708 -0.09 2.26 14.21
C TRP A 708 -1.57 2.54 13.86
N VAL A 709 -1.99 2.21 12.63
CA VAL A 709 -3.38 2.35 12.18
C VAL A 709 -4.35 1.55 13.05
N ASN A 710 -3.99 0.32 13.44
CA ASN A 710 -4.88 -0.54 14.23
C ASN A 710 -5.14 0.04 15.63
N ILE A 711 -4.13 0.62 16.28
CA ILE A 711 -4.30 1.26 17.59
C ILE A 711 -5.14 2.53 17.46
N LEU A 712 -4.83 3.42 16.49
CA LEU A 712 -5.62 4.64 16.28
C LEU A 712 -7.09 4.32 15.99
N ARG A 713 -7.36 3.25 15.23
CA ARG A 713 -8.71 2.75 14.97
C ARG A 713 -9.42 2.33 16.26
N ALA A 714 -8.76 1.54 17.10
CA ALA A 714 -9.32 1.11 18.37
C ALA A 714 -9.65 2.31 19.29
N MET A 715 -8.74 3.29 19.35
CA MET A 715 -8.96 4.53 20.14
C MET A 715 -10.09 5.39 19.59
N SER A 716 -10.32 5.37 18.28
CA SER A 716 -11.42 6.09 17.63
C SER A 716 -12.79 5.39 17.72
N SER A 717 -12.84 4.15 18.24
CA SER A 717 -14.09 3.40 18.36
C SER A 717 -14.83 3.82 19.63
N THR A 718 -16.09 4.25 19.49
CA THR A 718 -16.94 4.61 20.64
C THR A 718 -17.63 3.36 21.20
N PRO A 719 -17.53 3.08 22.51
CA PRO A 719 -18.32 2.01 23.11
C PRO A 719 -19.80 2.43 23.11
N ALA A 720 -20.64 1.62 22.47
CA ALA A 720 -22.09 1.81 22.42
C ALA A 720 -22.73 1.47 23.78
N GLY A 721 -23.68 2.30 24.23
CA GLY A 721 -24.46 2.06 25.45
C GLY A 721 -25.24 3.29 25.88
N GLU A 722 -26.52 3.14 26.22
CA GLU A 722 -27.47 4.24 26.45
C GLU A 722 -27.51 4.74 27.92
N ASP A 723 -26.70 4.19 28.83
CA ASP A 723 -26.76 4.49 30.26
C ASP A 723 -26.18 5.89 30.62
N PRO A 724 -26.91 6.76 31.35
CA PRO A 724 -26.42 8.03 31.90
C PRO A 724 -25.19 7.88 32.82
N ALA A 725 -25.08 6.80 33.60
CA ALA A 725 -23.88 6.52 34.38
C ALA A 725 -22.68 6.22 33.47
N GLY A 726 -22.94 5.57 32.33
CA GLY A 726 -21.97 5.32 31.28
C GLY A 726 -21.55 6.57 30.49
N MET A 727 -22.32 7.67 30.51
CA MET A 727 -21.97 8.90 29.79
C MET A 727 -20.66 9.53 30.28
N PHE A 728 -20.48 9.67 31.61
CA PHE A 728 -19.26 10.24 32.20
C PHE A 728 -18.04 9.38 31.89
N THR A 729 -18.17 8.06 32.07
CA THR A 729 -17.11 7.11 31.74
C THR A 729 -16.74 7.16 30.26
N ARG A 730 -17.72 7.19 29.35
CA ARG A 730 -17.50 7.33 27.91
C ARG A 730 -16.76 8.63 27.57
N ALA A 731 -17.16 9.74 28.18
CA ALA A 731 -16.52 11.02 27.95
C ALA A 731 -15.06 11.04 28.44
N LYS A 732 -14.80 10.52 29.65
CA LYS A 732 -13.44 10.36 30.17
C LYS A 732 -12.60 9.46 29.25
N CYS A 733 -13.15 8.35 28.77
CA CYS A 733 -12.49 7.47 27.81
C CYS A 733 -12.16 8.19 26.49
N SER A 734 -13.07 9.00 25.93
CA SER A 734 -12.81 9.76 24.70
C SER A 734 -11.70 10.82 24.87
N MET A 735 -11.67 11.52 26.01
CA MET A 735 -10.60 12.49 26.32
C MET A 735 -9.24 11.79 26.49
N VAL A 736 -9.22 10.69 27.24
CA VAL A 736 -8.02 9.86 27.43
C VAL A 736 -7.56 9.27 26.09
N ALA A 737 -8.48 8.80 25.24
CA ALA A 737 -8.15 8.29 23.90
C ALA A 737 -7.44 9.34 23.04
N LEU A 738 -7.86 10.61 23.08
CA LEU A 738 -7.16 11.69 22.36
C LEU A 738 -5.75 11.94 22.92
N SER A 739 -5.57 11.85 24.24
CA SER A 739 -4.23 11.97 24.85
C SER A 739 -3.30 10.82 24.41
N PHE A 740 -3.82 9.59 24.29
CA PHE A 740 -3.09 8.47 23.71
C PHE A 740 -2.77 8.69 22.23
N VAL A 741 -3.71 9.21 21.44
CA VAL A 741 -3.47 9.55 20.03
C VAL A 741 -2.30 10.54 19.91
N ASN A 742 -2.24 11.57 20.75
CA ASN A 742 -1.14 12.53 20.76
C ASN A 742 0.20 11.88 21.17
N HIS A 743 0.18 10.99 22.16
CA HIS A 743 1.37 10.22 22.54
C HIS A 743 1.86 9.32 21.39
N ILE A 744 0.96 8.60 20.73
CA ILE A 744 1.26 7.76 19.56
C ILE A 744 1.86 8.60 18.44
N LEU A 745 1.33 9.80 18.17
CA LEU A 745 1.87 10.71 17.16
C LEU A 745 3.29 11.19 17.51
N SER A 746 3.61 11.38 18.80
CA SER A 746 5.00 11.63 19.24
C SER A 746 5.92 10.46 18.91
N LEU A 747 5.50 9.24 19.26
CA LEU A 747 6.27 8.02 18.96
C LEU A 747 6.45 7.80 17.44
N MET A 748 5.44 8.11 16.63
CA MET A 748 5.55 8.06 15.18
C MET A 748 6.57 9.07 14.64
N ARG A 749 6.62 10.28 15.19
CA ARG A 749 7.63 11.30 14.82
C ARG A 749 9.03 10.87 15.20
N GLU A 750 9.22 10.27 16.38
CA GLU A 750 10.50 9.71 16.83
C GLU A 750 10.98 8.56 15.96
N THR A 751 10.06 7.76 15.42
CA THR A 751 10.37 6.64 14.51
C THR A 751 10.42 7.05 13.04
N HIS A 752 10.26 8.35 12.76
CA HIS A 752 10.22 8.94 11.41
C HIS A 752 9.19 8.27 10.49
N VAL A 753 8.02 7.89 11.00
CA VAL A 753 6.91 7.35 10.22
C VAL A 753 5.96 8.49 9.85
N ASP A 754 5.80 8.77 8.56
CA ASP A 754 4.86 9.78 8.07
C ASP A 754 3.40 9.37 8.30
N ILE A 755 2.55 10.38 8.43
CA ILE A 755 1.11 10.21 8.61
C ILE A 755 0.47 9.88 7.26
N ASN A 756 -0.39 8.86 7.24
CA ASN A 756 -1.19 8.48 6.07
C ASN A 756 -2.68 8.89 6.23
N GLU A 757 -3.44 8.76 5.15
CA GLU A 757 -4.88 9.06 5.14
C GLU A 757 -5.66 8.31 6.22
N VAL A 758 -5.43 7.01 6.37
CA VAL A 758 -6.22 6.16 7.27
C VAL A 758 -5.94 6.54 8.73
N GLN A 759 -4.71 6.91 9.06
CA GLN A 759 -4.33 7.42 10.37
C GLN A 759 -5.02 8.77 10.62
N LEU A 760 -4.96 9.71 9.67
CA LEU A 760 -5.63 11.01 9.80
C LEU A 760 -7.15 10.87 9.94
N LEU A 761 -7.76 9.93 9.22
CA LEU A 761 -9.18 9.61 9.34
C LEU A 761 -9.55 9.20 10.78
N HIS A 762 -8.80 8.28 11.38
CA HIS A 762 -9.04 7.83 12.75
C HIS A 762 -8.74 8.92 13.79
N ILE A 763 -7.76 9.80 13.53
CA ILE A 763 -7.50 10.99 14.37
C ILE A 763 -8.69 11.94 14.32
N CYS A 764 -9.23 12.23 13.14
CA CYS A 764 -10.43 13.08 12.99
C CYS A 764 -11.64 12.46 13.71
N GLN A 765 -11.81 11.13 13.65
CA GLN A 765 -12.87 10.43 14.39
C GLN A 765 -12.68 10.50 15.92
N ALA A 766 -11.44 10.37 16.41
CA ALA A 766 -11.14 10.52 17.84
C ALA A 766 -11.43 11.95 18.35
N VAL A 767 -11.04 12.97 17.57
CA VAL A 767 -11.34 14.38 17.86
C VAL A 767 -12.84 14.64 17.86
N GLU A 768 -13.57 14.11 16.87
CA GLU A 768 -15.04 14.19 16.83
C GLU A 768 -15.66 13.56 18.09
N ASN A 769 -15.27 12.34 18.46
CA ASN A 769 -15.83 11.65 19.62
C ASN A 769 -15.57 12.41 20.93
N MET A 770 -14.38 12.99 21.08
CA MET A 770 -14.03 13.85 22.21
C MET A 770 -14.91 15.09 22.22
N ALA A 771 -15.00 15.83 21.11
CA ALA A 771 -15.78 17.06 21.01
C ALA A 771 -17.27 16.82 21.33
N VAL A 772 -17.87 15.76 20.78
CA VAL A 772 -19.26 15.38 21.06
C VAL A 772 -19.46 15.03 22.54
N ALA A 773 -18.53 14.29 23.14
CA ALA A 773 -18.64 13.90 24.55
C ALA A 773 -18.48 15.10 25.50
N CYS A 774 -17.53 15.99 25.23
CA CYS A 774 -17.35 17.21 26.01
C CYS A 774 -18.57 18.12 25.90
N TRP A 775 -19.15 18.27 24.70
CA TRP A 775 -20.36 19.08 24.51
C TRP A 775 -21.54 18.53 25.34
N ARG A 776 -21.75 17.21 25.36
CA ARG A 776 -22.80 16.59 26.20
C ARG A 776 -22.61 16.89 27.69
N LEU A 777 -21.38 16.78 28.20
CA LEU A 777 -21.09 17.03 29.61
C LEU A 777 -21.27 18.50 29.99
N THR A 778 -20.84 19.43 29.13
CA THR A 778 -21.05 20.87 29.39
C THR A 778 -22.54 21.21 29.43
N LYS A 779 -23.35 20.63 28.53
CA LYS A 779 -24.81 20.80 28.54
C LYS A 779 -25.46 20.18 29.79
N TYR A 780 -25.06 18.96 30.17
CA TYR A 780 -25.57 18.28 31.36
C TYR A 780 -25.34 19.11 32.64
N LYS A 781 -24.14 19.70 32.79
CA LYS A 781 -23.84 20.53 33.98
C LYS A 781 -24.76 21.76 34.04
N VAL A 782 -24.95 22.47 32.93
CA VAL A 782 -25.85 23.63 32.86
C VAL A 782 -27.26 23.23 33.27
N LYS A 783 -27.75 22.07 32.82
CA LYS A 783 -29.04 21.53 33.24
C LYS A 783 -29.08 21.23 34.76
N SER A 784 -28.10 20.49 35.28
CA SER A 784 -28.06 20.16 36.72
C SER A 784 -27.95 21.40 37.63
N ALA A 785 -27.31 22.47 37.16
CA ALA A 785 -27.21 23.75 37.88
C ALA A 785 -28.55 24.49 37.90
N LEU A 786 -29.36 24.38 36.84
CA LEU A 786 -30.73 24.91 36.79
C LEU A 786 -31.69 24.10 37.67
N GLU A 787 -31.49 22.78 37.75
CA GLU A 787 -32.37 21.85 38.49
C GLU A 787 -32.00 21.68 39.99
N GLN A 788 -30.96 22.36 40.49
CA GLN A 788 -30.50 22.32 41.88
C GLN A 788 -30.27 20.90 42.45
N GLU A 789 -29.74 19.97 41.63
CA GLU A 789 -29.43 18.61 42.05
C GLU A 789 -28.29 18.59 43.10
N PRO A 790 -28.50 18.04 44.32
CA PRO A 790 -27.48 18.03 45.36
C PRO A 790 -26.55 16.82 45.21
N HIS A 791 -25.24 17.10 45.13
CA HIS A 791 -24.11 16.16 45.23
C HIS A 791 -23.77 15.29 44.01
N LEU A 792 -23.17 15.90 42.98
CA LEU A 792 -22.37 15.18 41.99
C LEU A 792 -21.09 14.62 42.65
N GLY A 793 -20.84 13.31 42.58
CA GLY A 793 -19.62 12.69 43.13
C GLY A 793 -18.32 13.22 42.48
N SER A 794 -17.19 13.15 43.21
CA SER A 794 -15.88 13.71 42.80
C SER A 794 -15.48 13.37 41.36
N PHE A 795 -15.58 12.10 40.97
CA PHE A 795 -15.25 11.64 39.61
C PHE A 795 -16.03 12.37 38.51
N LYS A 796 -17.33 12.64 38.74
CA LYS A 796 -18.18 13.34 37.77
C LYS A 796 -17.75 14.81 37.65
N LEU A 797 -17.45 15.47 38.76
CA LEU A 797 -16.97 16.86 38.78
C LEU A 797 -15.62 17.01 38.08
N ASP A 798 -14.70 16.08 38.33
CA ASP A 798 -13.39 16.05 37.70
C ASP A 798 -13.51 15.89 36.18
N THR A 799 -14.34 14.94 35.73
CA THR A 799 -14.57 14.70 34.30
C THR A 799 -15.22 15.91 33.60
N ILE A 800 -16.13 16.61 34.28
CA ILE A 800 -16.73 17.85 33.76
C ILE A 800 -15.68 18.95 33.61
N ARG A 801 -14.83 19.15 34.63
CA ARG A 801 -13.74 20.13 34.58
C ARG A 801 -12.78 19.85 33.42
N ASP A 802 -12.38 18.59 33.25
CA ASP A 802 -11.53 18.16 32.13
C ASP A 802 -12.20 18.45 30.77
N ALA A 803 -13.52 18.25 30.67
CA ALA A 803 -14.28 18.54 29.45
C ALA A 803 -14.30 20.04 29.10
N TYR A 804 -14.42 20.92 30.08
CA TYR A 804 -14.32 22.37 29.85
C TYR A 804 -12.91 22.76 29.38
N GLN A 805 -11.86 22.25 30.03
CA GLN A 805 -10.48 22.51 29.60
C GLN A 805 -10.23 22.01 28.17
N ALA A 806 -10.74 20.84 27.81
CA ALA A 806 -10.63 20.31 26.45
C ALA A 806 -11.29 21.22 25.40
N ILE A 807 -12.43 21.86 25.73
CA ILE A 807 -13.12 22.79 24.82
C ILE A 807 -12.42 24.17 24.78
N GLU A 808 -11.84 24.64 25.89
CA GLU A 808 -11.01 25.85 25.88
C GLU A 808 -9.83 25.69 24.91
N HIS A 809 -9.19 24.52 24.93
CA HIS A 809 -8.12 24.13 24.01
C HIS A 809 -8.62 23.59 22.64
N ALA A 810 -9.90 23.73 22.31
CA ALA A 810 -10.46 23.31 21.03
C ALA A 810 -9.80 24.02 19.84
N SER A 811 -9.40 25.30 20.01
CA SER A 811 -8.73 26.06 18.96
C SER A 811 -7.35 25.49 18.61
N ASP A 812 -6.59 25.04 19.61
CA ASP A 812 -5.28 24.41 19.42
C ASP A 812 -5.42 23.02 18.81
N THR A 813 -6.44 22.28 19.24
CA THR A 813 -6.80 20.98 18.63
C THR A 813 -7.20 21.15 17.16
N SER A 814 -7.99 22.17 16.81
CA SER A 814 -8.34 22.49 15.43
C SER A 814 -7.10 22.84 14.59
N LYS A 815 -6.26 23.77 15.08
CA LYS A 815 -4.99 24.13 14.42
C LYS A 815 -4.13 22.89 14.18
N TYR A 816 -4.04 22.01 15.17
CA TYR A 816 -3.28 20.78 15.07
C TYR A 816 -3.80 19.88 13.94
N VAL A 817 -5.11 19.59 13.90
CA VAL A 817 -5.71 18.73 12.86
C VAL A 817 -5.59 19.36 11.46
N LYS A 818 -5.71 20.69 11.35
CA LYS A 818 -5.47 21.42 10.08
C LYS A 818 -4.03 21.27 9.61
N ASN A 819 -3.06 21.44 10.50
CA ASN A 819 -1.64 21.27 10.18
C ASN A 819 -1.34 19.84 9.71
N LEU A 820 -1.95 18.81 10.32
CA LEU A 820 -1.80 17.43 9.86
C LEU A 820 -2.34 17.21 8.45
N LEU A 821 -3.50 17.81 8.10
CA LEU A 821 -4.03 17.74 6.75
C LEU A 821 -3.12 18.46 5.75
N THR A 822 -2.62 19.65 6.11
CA THR A 822 -1.67 20.41 5.30
C THR A 822 -0.37 19.63 5.08
N GLU A 823 0.15 18.95 6.10
CA GLU A 823 1.33 18.09 6.01
C GLU A 823 1.09 16.92 5.06
N LEU A 824 -0.04 16.21 5.19
CA LEU A 824 -0.41 15.08 4.34
C LEU A 824 -0.54 15.48 2.86
N VAL A 825 -1.18 16.61 2.59
CA VAL A 825 -1.42 17.11 1.23
C VAL A 825 -0.12 17.67 0.61
N GLY A 826 0.88 17.99 1.44
CA GLY A 826 2.17 18.54 1.03
C GLY A 826 2.13 20.05 0.83
N GLY A 827 1.57 20.77 1.81
CA GLY A 827 1.31 22.21 1.80
C GLY A 827 2.45 23.05 1.21
N VAL A 828 2.07 24.19 0.61
CA VAL A 828 2.88 25.09 -0.24
C VAL A 828 4.39 24.95 -0.02
N ASP A 829 5.01 23.97 -0.70
CA ASP A 829 6.47 23.89 -0.79
C ASP A 829 6.95 25.22 -1.40
N ARG A 830 7.83 25.94 -0.70
CA ARG A 830 8.42 27.21 -1.19
C ARG A 830 9.03 27.07 -2.60
N HIS A 831 9.48 25.87 -2.97
CA HIS A 831 10.01 25.56 -4.31
C HIS A 831 8.94 25.22 -5.35
N ALA A 832 7.73 24.83 -4.96
CA ALA A 832 6.61 24.68 -5.90
C ALA A 832 6.10 26.04 -6.41
N ALA A 833 6.22 27.09 -5.59
CA ALA A 833 5.96 28.47 -5.98
C ALA A 833 7.10 29.05 -6.86
N LEU A 834 8.36 28.66 -6.63
CA LEU A 834 9.49 29.08 -7.48
C LEU A 834 9.48 28.42 -8.87
N ALA A 835 8.86 27.24 -9.01
CA ALA A 835 8.72 26.57 -10.29
C ALA A 835 7.71 27.23 -11.25
N THR A 836 6.84 28.14 -10.75
CA THR A 836 5.88 28.87 -11.60
C THR A 836 6.46 30.15 -12.22
N ASP A 837 7.60 30.66 -11.74
CA ASP A 837 8.12 31.97 -12.15
C ASP A 837 9.34 31.92 -13.09
N THR A 838 9.95 30.75 -13.34
CA THR A 838 10.98 30.61 -14.37
C THR A 838 10.38 30.12 -15.68
N ALA A 839 10.15 31.06 -16.59
CA ALA A 839 9.55 30.87 -17.93
C ALA A 839 10.33 29.94 -18.90
N SER A 840 11.37 29.22 -18.45
CA SER A 840 12.24 28.39 -19.30
C SER A 840 12.10 26.87 -19.13
N SER A 841 11.27 26.38 -18.20
CA SER A 841 11.13 24.92 -17.93
C SER A 841 9.67 24.43 -18.07
N GLN A 842 9.03 24.70 -19.20
CA GLN A 842 7.62 24.35 -19.46
C GLN A 842 7.29 22.84 -19.50
N ASN A 843 8.26 21.93 -19.29
CA ASN A 843 8.10 20.49 -19.60
C ASN A 843 8.20 19.51 -18.41
N PHE A 844 8.37 19.98 -17.17
CA PHE A 844 8.42 19.12 -15.99
C PHE A 844 7.59 19.67 -14.82
N ALA A 845 6.32 19.31 -14.79
CA ALA A 845 5.40 19.68 -13.73
C ALA A 845 5.06 18.45 -12.88
N LEU A 846 5.68 18.33 -11.71
CA LEU A 846 5.33 17.29 -10.74
C LEU A 846 3.90 17.50 -10.19
N PRO A 847 3.24 16.44 -9.70
CA PRO A 847 1.92 16.57 -9.11
C PRO A 847 1.95 17.58 -7.94
N ARG A 848 1.13 18.63 -8.05
CA ARG A 848 1.01 19.68 -7.01
C ARG A 848 0.73 19.16 -5.59
N LEU A 849 -0.03 18.07 -5.47
CA LEU A 849 -0.40 17.46 -4.20
C LEU A 849 0.44 16.20 -3.99
N LEU A 850 0.98 16.03 -2.80
CA LEU A 850 1.58 14.76 -2.38
C LEU A 850 0.50 13.71 -2.18
N TYR A 851 -0.64 14.13 -1.61
CA TYR A 851 -1.79 13.28 -1.38
C TYR A 851 -3.10 13.99 -1.78
N CYS A 852 -4.00 13.25 -2.42
CA CYS A 852 -5.35 13.74 -2.72
C CYS A 852 -6.33 13.12 -1.69
N PRO A 853 -6.93 13.91 -0.79
CA PRO A 853 -7.78 13.37 0.27
C PRO A 853 -9.04 12.71 -0.31
N SER A 854 -9.39 11.51 0.18
CA SER A 854 -10.64 10.86 -0.22
C SER A 854 -11.85 11.58 0.36
N PRO A 855 -13.04 11.44 -0.26
CA PRO A 855 -14.29 11.98 0.29
C PRO A 855 -14.60 11.50 1.72
N VAL A 856 -14.16 10.29 2.11
CA VAL A 856 -14.32 9.78 3.48
C VAL A 856 -13.50 10.62 4.48
N LEU A 857 -12.25 10.91 4.13
CA LEU A 857 -11.38 11.73 4.97
C LEU A 857 -11.92 13.16 5.05
N LEU A 858 -12.34 13.75 3.92
CA LEU A 858 -12.94 15.08 3.89
C LEU A 858 -14.17 15.16 4.80
N HIS A 859 -15.10 14.20 4.70
CA HIS A 859 -16.27 14.14 5.57
C HIS A 859 -15.90 14.06 7.05
N ALA A 860 -14.95 13.20 7.42
CA ALA A 860 -14.52 13.08 8.81
C ALA A 860 -13.81 14.35 9.32
N HIS A 861 -13.02 15.00 8.48
CA HIS A 861 -12.33 16.25 8.82
C HIS A 861 -13.31 17.41 9.00
N ILE A 862 -14.31 17.54 8.11
CA ILE A 862 -15.41 18.52 8.22
C ILE A 862 -16.17 18.32 9.53
N ARG A 863 -16.48 17.07 9.88
CA ARG A 863 -17.15 16.76 11.16
C ARG A 863 -16.27 17.16 12.36
N ALA A 864 -14.98 16.81 12.36
CA ALA A 864 -14.08 17.16 13.44
C ALA A 864 -14.01 18.69 13.66
N LEU A 865 -13.85 19.48 12.59
CA LEU A 865 -13.83 20.94 12.66
C LEU A 865 -15.20 21.54 13.06
N GLY A 866 -16.29 20.99 12.51
CA GLY A 866 -17.65 21.45 12.79
C GLY A 866 -18.08 21.24 14.24
N TRP A 867 -17.71 20.10 14.84
CA TRP A 867 -17.93 19.83 16.27
C TRP A 867 -17.06 20.70 17.19
N LEU A 868 -15.88 21.13 16.74
CA LEU A 868 -15.03 22.10 17.46
C LEU A 868 -15.48 23.56 17.25
N GLY A 869 -16.37 23.83 16.30
CA GLY A 869 -16.87 25.18 15.99
C GLY A 869 -15.90 26.05 15.18
N ASP A 870 -14.97 25.47 14.41
CA ASP A 870 -14.02 26.24 13.60
C ASP A 870 -14.55 26.52 12.18
N TYR A 871 -15.34 27.59 12.05
CA TYR A 871 -15.94 28.00 10.77
C TYR A 871 -14.91 28.48 9.74
N ASN A 872 -13.85 29.17 10.18
CA ASN A 872 -12.78 29.60 9.29
C ASN A 872 -12.03 28.40 8.71
N GLY A 873 -11.79 27.37 9.53
CA GLY A 873 -11.21 26.11 9.06
C GLY A 873 -12.07 25.41 7.99
N LEU A 874 -13.40 25.43 8.11
CA LEU A 874 -14.31 24.88 7.11
C LEU A 874 -14.28 25.68 5.79
N LEU A 875 -14.20 27.00 5.87
CA LEU A 875 -14.06 27.87 4.70
C LEU A 875 -12.72 27.66 3.99
N ASP A 876 -11.61 27.61 4.74
CA ASP A 876 -10.27 27.36 4.19
C ASP A 876 -10.18 25.99 3.51
N LEU A 877 -10.79 24.96 4.12
CA LEU A 877 -10.90 23.64 3.51
C LEU A 877 -11.70 23.70 2.20
N THR A 878 -12.86 24.36 2.18
CA THR A 878 -13.70 24.50 0.98
C THR A 878 -12.94 25.21 -0.15
N ARG A 879 -12.22 26.30 0.15
CA ARG A 879 -11.35 26.98 -0.83
C ARG A 879 -10.27 26.05 -1.37
N SER A 880 -9.63 25.27 -0.51
CA SER A 880 -8.62 24.27 -0.89
C SER A 880 -9.22 23.17 -1.77
N MET A 881 -10.44 22.70 -1.48
CA MET A 881 -11.16 21.71 -2.28
C MET A 881 -11.46 22.25 -3.68
N VAL A 882 -11.97 23.48 -3.80
CA VAL A 882 -12.23 24.13 -5.10
C VAL A 882 -10.94 24.31 -5.90
N ALA A 883 -9.85 24.75 -5.26
CA ALA A 883 -8.55 24.91 -5.91
C ALA A 883 -7.99 23.60 -6.51
N HIS A 884 -8.41 22.45 -5.97
CA HIS A 884 -7.94 21.13 -6.39
C HIS A 884 -9.04 20.24 -6.99
N GLN A 885 -10.16 20.83 -7.43
CA GLN A 885 -11.37 20.12 -7.89
C GLN A 885 -11.10 19.02 -8.92
N HIS A 886 -10.25 19.26 -9.93
CA HIS A 886 -9.97 18.28 -10.98
C HIS A 886 -9.33 17.00 -10.43
N LYS A 887 -8.38 17.15 -9.49
CA LYS A 887 -7.70 16.01 -8.87
C LYS A 887 -8.62 15.25 -7.92
N LEU A 888 -9.47 15.98 -7.19
CA LEU A 888 -10.51 15.36 -6.36
C LEU A 888 -11.50 14.57 -7.24
N GLY A 889 -11.90 15.11 -8.39
CA GLY A 889 -12.76 14.41 -9.36
C GLY A 889 -12.12 13.14 -9.92
N GLU A 890 -10.82 13.15 -10.23
CA GLU A 890 -10.10 11.93 -10.63
C GLU A 890 -10.05 10.88 -9.51
N GLN A 891 -9.77 11.29 -8.27
CA GLN A 891 -9.75 10.38 -7.13
C GLN A 891 -11.15 9.83 -6.83
N ARG A 892 -12.18 10.67 -6.93
CA ARG A 892 -13.58 10.30 -6.77
C ARG A 892 -14.00 9.21 -7.76
N LYS A 893 -13.55 9.29 -9.01
CA LYS A 893 -13.78 8.25 -10.04
C LYS A 893 -13.10 6.91 -9.72
N ARG A 894 -12.04 6.91 -8.89
CA ARG A 894 -11.33 5.68 -8.46
C ARG A 894 -11.93 5.08 -7.19
N ASP A 895 -12.54 5.91 -6.34
CA ASP A 895 -13.10 5.51 -5.06
C ASP A 895 -14.53 4.95 -5.21
N ARG A 896 -14.82 3.86 -4.48
CA ARG A 896 -16.17 3.29 -4.42
C ARG A 896 -17.05 4.17 -3.53
N ASN A 897 -18.31 4.41 -3.93
CA ASN A 897 -19.29 5.24 -3.22
C ASN A 897 -18.85 6.70 -3.01
N ALA A 898 -17.89 7.18 -3.80
CA ALA A 898 -17.28 8.49 -3.60
C ALA A 898 -18.26 9.65 -3.84
N GLU A 899 -19.23 9.48 -4.75
CA GLU A 899 -20.30 10.45 -5.01
C GLU A 899 -21.20 10.64 -3.78
N ASP A 900 -21.68 9.53 -3.18
CA ASP A 900 -22.51 9.58 -1.98
C ASP A 900 -21.75 10.21 -0.80
N LEU A 901 -20.47 9.88 -0.63
CA LEU A 901 -19.63 10.43 0.42
C LEU A 901 -19.28 11.91 0.21
N MET A 902 -19.16 12.34 -1.04
CA MET A 902 -19.00 13.75 -1.38
C MET A 902 -20.29 14.54 -1.04
N SER A 903 -21.45 13.99 -1.39
CA SER A 903 -22.75 14.54 -0.99
C SER A 903 -22.88 14.65 0.53
N LEU A 904 -22.48 13.60 1.28
CA LEU A 904 -22.43 13.65 2.74
C LEU A 904 -21.46 14.69 3.29
N SER A 905 -20.34 14.94 2.61
CA SER A 905 -19.37 15.98 2.99
C SER A 905 -19.98 17.38 2.86
N ILE A 906 -20.71 17.63 1.78
CA ILE A 906 -21.39 18.92 1.53
C ILE A 906 -22.60 19.09 2.48
N GLN A 907 -23.38 18.04 2.71
CA GLN A 907 -24.42 18.03 3.76
C GLN A 907 -23.84 18.36 5.14
N ALA A 908 -22.69 17.78 5.49
CA ALA A 908 -22.02 18.09 6.75
C ALA A 908 -21.62 19.57 6.85
N LEU A 909 -21.08 20.18 5.78
CA LEU A 909 -20.73 21.60 5.77
C LEU A 909 -21.94 22.47 6.13
N ARG A 910 -23.07 22.26 5.45
CA ARG A 910 -24.30 23.02 5.72
C ARG A 910 -24.79 22.80 7.16
N VAL A 911 -24.79 21.56 7.65
CA VAL A 911 -25.24 21.21 9.03
C VAL A 911 -24.43 21.93 10.10
N PHE A 912 -23.11 22.00 9.95
CA PHE A 912 -22.26 22.64 10.95
C PHE A 912 -22.19 24.16 10.82
N LEU A 913 -22.35 24.72 9.61
CA LEU A 913 -22.35 26.17 9.41
C LEU A 913 -23.66 26.81 9.92
N GLU A 914 -24.81 26.23 9.54
CA GLU A 914 -26.11 26.82 9.89
C GLU A 914 -26.58 26.43 11.30
N ARG A 915 -26.14 25.28 11.83
CA ARG A 915 -26.54 24.73 13.15
C ARG A 915 -28.05 24.73 13.43
N ARG A 916 -28.90 24.73 12.39
CA ARG A 916 -30.39 24.75 12.49
C ARG A 916 -31.00 23.54 13.20
N TRP A 917 -30.21 22.50 13.46
CA TRP A 917 -30.61 21.33 14.25
C TRP A 917 -30.60 21.59 15.77
N LEU A 918 -30.11 22.75 16.22
CA LEU A 918 -30.26 23.24 17.59
C LEU A 918 -31.53 24.11 17.70
N PRO A 919 -32.27 24.06 18.82
CA PRO A 919 -33.44 24.92 19.00
C PRO A 919 -33.03 26.39 19.12
N VAL A 920 -33.85 27.27 18.55
CA VAL A 920 -33.67 28.73 18.61
C VAL A 920 -33.83 29.20 20.06
N LYS A 921 -32.79 29.81 20.65
CA LYS A 921 -32.91 30.50 21.93
C LYS A 921 -33.74 31.77 21.75
N SER A 922 -34.85 31.90 22.46
CA SER A 922 -35.46 33.19 22.73
C SER A 922 -34.48 34.00 23.57
N SER A 923 -33.98 35.09 23.00
CA SER A 923 -33.18 36.10 23.69
C SER A 923 -34.03 36.74 24.80
N GLY A 924 -33.97 36.17 26.00
CA GLY A 924 -34.52 36.74 27.22
C GLY A 924 -33.39 37.22 28.11
N ASP A 925 -33.38 38.52 28.37
CA ASP A 925 -32.44 39.24 29.24
C ASP A 925 -32.31 38.58 30.61
N SER A 926 -31.08 38.24 31.00
CA SER A 926 -30.65 38.09 32.40
C SER A 926 -29.12 38.11 32.43
N ALA A 927 -28.55 39.31 32.33
CA ALA A 927 -27.19 39.57 32.75
C ALA A 927 -27.14 39.72 34.27
N GLU A 928 -25.97 39.38 34.83
CA GLU A 928 -25.53 39.58 36.22
C GLU A 928 -25.77 38.42 37.20
N GLN A 929 -24.82 37.48 37.20
CA GLN A 929 -24.19 36.97 38.43
C GLN A 929 -22.80 36.40 38.11
N ALA A 930 -21.77 36.98 38.72
CA ALA A 930 -20.37 36.58 38.53
C ALA A 930 -20.05 35.29 39.31
N SER A 931 -19.80 34.20 38.59
CA SER A 931 -19.10 33.00 39.08
C SER A 931 -18.59 32.19 37.88
N ASP A 932 -17.85 31.10 38.13
CA ASP A 932 -17.39 30.13 37.10
C ASP A 932 -18.50 29.64 36.15
N ALA A 933 -19.78 29.75 36.54
CA ALA A 933 -20.94 29.47 35.68
C ALA A 933 -21.04 30.43 34.47
N ALA A 934 -20.61 31.69 34.58
CA ALA A 934 -20.64 32.67 33.49
C ALA A 934 -19.64 32.33 32.38
N ARG A 935 -18.40 31.95 32.74
CA ARG A 935 -17.38 31.48 31.78
C ARG A 935 -17.80 30.17 31.12
N GLN A 936 -18.42 29.27 31.87
CA GLN A 936 -18.91 27.98 31.36
C GLN A 936 -20.09 28.14 30.39
N ASN A 937 -20.97 29.12 30.64
CA ASN A 937 -22.05 29.50 29.72
C ASN A 937 -21.52 30.16 28.44
N ASP A 938 -20.45 30.96 28.51
CA ASP A 938 -19.81 31.58 27.34
C ASP A 938 -19.23 30.51 26.38
N VAL A 939 -18.54 29.50 26.92
CA VAL A 939 -17.98 28.39 26.15
C VAL A 939 -19.07 27.58 25.42
N LEU A 940 -20.18 27.27 26.10
CA LEU A 940 -21.32 26.57 25.49
C LEU A 940 -22.02 27.45 24.44
N THR A 941 -22.16 28.75 24.71
CA THR A 941 -22.80 29.70 23.79
C THR A 941 -22.03 29.79 22.48
N ARG A 942 -20.69 29.81 22.52
CA ARG A 942 -19.83 29.75 21.33
C ARG A 942 -20.02 28.47 20.49
N LEU A 943 -20.32 27.34 21.13
CA LEU A 943 -20.62 26.08 20.46
C LEU A 943 -22.07 25.98 19.96
N GLU A 944 -22.95 26.88 20.35
CA GLU A 944 -24.35 26.92 19.89
C GLU A 944 -24.57 27.98 18.80
N THR A 945 -23.77 29.06 18.80
CA THR A 945 -23.89 30.15 17.81
C THR A 945 -23.62 29.64 16.39
N PRO A 946 -24.48 29.94 15.41
CA PRO A 946 -24.25 29.61 14.00
C PRO A 946 -23.09 30.43 13.40
N ALA A 947 -22.62 30.03 12.22
CA ALA A 947 -21.60 30.78 11.50
C ALA A 947 -22.13 32.16 11.03
N PRO A 948 -21.26 33.18 10.91
CA PRO A 948 -21.61 34.45 10.27
C PRO A 948 -22.17 34.21 8.86
N VAL A 949 -23.21 34.96 8.49
CA VAL A 949 -23.91 34.81 7.19
C VAL A 949 -22.93 34.91 6.02
N GLU A 950 -21.95 35.81 6.11
CA GLU A 950 -20.87 35.99 5.12
C GLU A 950 -20.10 34.69 4.81
N ILE A 951 -19.82 33.87 5.83
CA ILE A 951 -19.09 32.61 5.66
C ILE A 951 -20.00 31.57 5.00
N VAL A 952 -21.28 31.53 5.36
CA VAL A 952 -22.26 30.60 4.78
C VAL A 952 -22.45 30.87 3.29
N GLU A 953 -22.70 32.13 2.93
CA GLU A 953 -22.89 32.57 1.54
C GLU A 953 -21.64 32.31 0.70
N GLU A 954 -20.44 32.57 1.24
CA GLU A 954 -19.18 32.30 0.55
C GLU A 954 -18.96 30.80 0.31
N VAL A 955 -19.25 29.94 1.30
CA VAL A 955 -19.13 28.48 1.15
C VAL A 955 -20.15 27.97 0.13
N GLU A 956 -21.40 28.43 0.18
CA GLU A 956 -22.45 28.08 -0.78
C GLU A 956 -22.04 28.47 -2.21
N ARG A 957 -21.54 29.70 -2.40
CA ARG A 957 -21.02 30.19 -3.68
C ARG A 957 -19.88 29.33 -4.21
N LEU A 958 -18.96 28.91 -3.33
CA LEU A 958 -17.83 28.05 -3.70
C LEU A 958 -18.28 26.65 -4.10
N VAL A 959 -19.23 26.04 -3.37
CA VAL A 959 -19.76 24.72 -3.70
C VAL A 959 -20.51 24.73 -5.04
N ASN A 960 -21.37 25.73 -5.25
CA ASN A 960 -22.13 25.88 -6.49
C ASN A 960 -21.26 26.29 -7.70
N SER A 961 -20.01 26.71 -7.50
CA SER A 961 -19.08 27.03 -8.59
C SER A 961 -18.50 25.80 -9.30
N VAL A 962 -18.68 24.60 -8.73
CA VAL A 962 -18.12 23.35 -9.24
C VAL A 962 -19.25 22.48 -9.80
N ASP A 963 -19.38 22.41 -11.13
CA ASP A 963 -20.45 21.66 -11.82
C ASP A 963 -20.50 20.17 -11.45
N ASP A 964 -19.34 19.56 -11.13
CA ASP A 964 -19.21 18.15 -10.79
C ASP A 964 -19.68 17.82 -9.36
N TRP A 965 -20.00 18.81 -8.52
CA TRP A 965 -20.44 18.63 -7.13
C TRP A 965 -21.97 18.65 -7.01
N PRO A 966 -22.55 17.99 -6.01
CA PRO A 966 -23.97 18.16 -5.72
C PRO A 966 -24.25 19.62 -5.35
N SER A 967 -25.43 20.10 -5.74
CA SER A 967 -25.93 21.41 -5.37
C SER A 967 -25.98 21.58 -3.85
N TRP A 968 -26.11 22.83 -3.40
CA TRP A 968 -26.35 23.11 -1.99
C TRP A 968 -27.52 22.24 -1.47
N PRO A 969 -27.34 21.46 -0.38
CA PRO A 969 -28.31 20.43 0.04
C PRO A 969 -29.67 21.02 0.38
N ASP A 970 -30.78 20.30 0.21
CA ASP A 970 -32.12 20.75 0.62
C ASP A 970 -32.43 20.45 2.11
N GLU A 971 -33.50 21.03 2.65
CA GLU A 971 -33.91 20.81 4.06
C GLU A 971 -34.22 19.34 4.38
N GLU A 972 -34.77 18.59 3.42
CA GLU A 972 -35.03 17.16 3.60
C GLU A 972 -33.73 16.34 3.74
N GLU A 973 -32.72 16.67 2.92
CA GLU A 973 -31.41 16.03 2.98
C GLU A 973 -30.71 16.31 4.31
N MET A 974 -30.82 17.55 4.78
CA MET A 974 -30.34 18.00 6.09
C MET A 974 -31.00 17.23 7.22
N ALA A 975 -32.33 17.13 7.22
CA ALA A 975 -33.08 16.36 8.20
C ALA A 975 -32.67 14.88 8.17
N LYS A 976 -32.44 14.29 6.97
CA LYS A 976 -31.94 12.90 6.83
C LYS A 976 -30.55 12.76 7.42
N TYR A 977 -29.66 13.73 7.25
CA TYR A 977 -28.32 13.71 7.84
C TYR A 977 -28.36 13.78 9.38
N CYS A 978 -29.18 14.67 9.95
CA CYS A 978 -29.34 14.85 11.39
C CYS A 978 -30.01 13.66 12.12
N ARG A 979 -30.58 12.68 11.40
CA ARG A 979 -31.08 11.41 11.99
C ARG A 979 -29.98 10.54 12.60
N ASN A 980 -28.71 10.90 12.45
CA ASN A 980 -27.59 10.22 13.10
C ASN A 980 -27.73 10.29 14.63
N GLU A 981 -27.44 9.19 15.33
CA GLU A 981 -27.55 9.03 16.78
C GLU A 981 -26.89 10.18 17.56
N ARG A 982 -25.75 10.66 17.07
CA ARG A 982 -24.96 11.71 17.73
C ARG A 982 -25.70 13.04 17.86
N PHE A 983 -26.47 13.42 16.84
CA PHE A 983 -27.31 14.62 16.85
C PHE A 983 -28.59 14.38 17.65
N ARG A 984 -29.23 13.22 17.48
CA ARG A 984 -30.46 12.85 18.21
C ARG A 984 -30.28 12.83 19.73
N GLU A 985 -29.15 12.31 20.22
CA GLU A 985 -28.85 12.29 21.65
C GLU A 985 -28.71 13.71 22.21
N LEU A 986 -28.12 14.63 21.46
CA LEU A 986 -28.04 16.05 21.85
C LEU A 986 -29.40 16.72 21.76
N GLU A 987 -30.13 16.55 20.67
CA GLU A 987 -31.49 17.09 20.48
C GLU A 987 -32.43 16.69 21.62
N LYS A 988 -32.38 15.43 22.07
CA LYS A 988 -33.11 14.96 23.27
C LYS A 988 -32.74 15.75 24.54
N MET A 989 -31.48 16.12 24.73
CA MET A 989 -31.04 16.94 25.87
C MET A 989 -31.46 18.42 25.76
N TYR A 990 -31.82 18.89 24.56
CA TYR A 990 -32.34 20.23 24.34
C TYR A 990 -33.86 20.32 24.45
N MET A 991 -34.57 19.22 24.16
CA MET A 991 -36.03 19.12 24.27
C MET A 991 -36.52 18.73 25.67
N ALA A 992 -35.62 18.20 26.51
CA ALA A 992 -35.89 17.79 27.89
C ALA A 992 -35.21 18.71 28.88
#